data_AF-A0A8C3AYP2-F1
#
_entry.id   AF-A0A8C3AYP2-F1
#
_cell.length_a   1.000
_cell.length_b   1.000
_cell.length_c   1.000
_cell.angle_alpha   90.00
_cell.angle_beta   90.00
_cell.angle_gamma   90.00
#
_symmetry.space_group_name_H-M   'P 1'
#
loop_
_entity.id
_entity.type
_entity.pdbx_description
1 polymer ?
#
loop_
_entity_poly.entity_id
_entity_poly.type
_entity_poly.pdbx_seq_one_letter_code
_entity_poly.pdbx_strand_id
1 'polypeptide(L)'
;MKRQALAEFESYRQRVEDMQLCTEAQHTQRVVSMSREVEEMRRSFEEKLRTFSQAQTQFEQEKRAALEELKGQHRQEVQELLRSHQSQNADYSKDQEKLGQLHKAEVDSLTERVEELKQDKKRLVEEYEAKLSKAQAFYERELEAMKRTQQLTADNLLAWKRTESELRREFQTQEAALQKTLGKLRAELVRITDEARENREKSHRLQASLTTAESSVKDLTKQLDEVTQNSEIVEIRQKEAECELEAARDRVQQQATEILLKSHISSLQATQMTQEAAIRDVDNERSRLKDKVLRMEEERESLQSQSQALDERQKQQLQSLEKEKSSHERDMNNMQGRSEEEASQMKESQARALEEISKKHRVTLENALNNAEKEKNRMLLEQQFEMERLSLEEQKTTLRQQLDELSEELNSKLTAASQEVGRINLFSRFRKSQKFSELPKELDSCQGGKTSEQRVDYAGTLTDVHRSLCLSEFDRLSVSQGELEIQKRQHEAKLITTKEEEKHKMDKMALELELKWTETLRQECKKLREELREDHEEAKASALSQLAQSKEQEMSNARESWQRKVEDLLEQISLLKQSLEMQLSQSQSSLQQLQHQFSQEREHLRMQLDELQTEHQRRQQRLQEVHCCSMQDMEHARKRDLKELEERLRHHHHAELQSLREAHRQSIETLKQQSEQELQTLRFELEDEGKAMLASLRSELNHIHASAIEHLRQTHQQESAAAKVELEKTLENNRIQERELLGRITELQEEVSRRKNHIAQLDHQIHTLNENISTLTKELELKGKEVLKIRSEANQQIRLEGTEDKFRNRESRHEDLQVIAELRDMVSERESLVKKLVQKKKNEKTAASRFSSSPNVRALEAAGMGVGVPSRLEPLPNSPLHHLELNSNKPLPPPTPPTEPKKFMR
;
A
#
# COMPACT_ATOMS: atom_id res chain seq x y z
N MET A 1 183.69 -11.02 -128.24
CA MET A 1 182.99 -10.87 -129.55
C MET A 1 181.79 -11.82 -129.65
N LYS A 2 181.45 -12.46 -130.79
CA LYS A 2 180.08 -12.96 -131.09
C LYS A 2 179.37 -13.82 -130.02
N ARG A 3 180.07 -14.65 -129.23
CA ARG A 3 179.46 -15.43 -128.12
C ARG A 3 179.04 -14.59 -126.91
N GLN A 4 179.61 -13.41 -126.72
CA GLN A 4 179.45 -12.59 -125.51
C GLN A 4 178.14 -11.79 -125.54
N ALA A 5 177.85 -11.11 -126.67
CA ALA A 5 176.61 -10.36 -126.86
C ALA A 5 175.34 -11.22 -126.81
N LEU A 6 175.43 -12.53 -127.15
CA LEU A 6 174.30 -13.46 -127.05
C LEU A 6 173.93 -13.72 -125.58
N ALA A 7 174.91 -14.01 -124.72
CA ALA A 7 174.67 -14.23 -123.28
C ALA A 7 174.15 -12.95 -122.59
N GLU A 8 174.61 -11.78 -123.01
CA GLU A 8 174.12 -10.48 -122.51
C GLU A 8 172.65 -10.24 -122.92
N PHE A 9 172.25 -10.60 -124.16
CA PHE A 9 170.86 -10.51 -124.61
C PHE A 9 169.95 -11.54 -123.93
N GLU A 10 170.39 -12.78 -123.76
CA GLU A 10 169.65 -13.83 -123.02
C GLU A 10 169.44 -13.43 -121.56
N SER A 11 170.47 -12.87 -120.91
CA SER A 11 170.38 -12.29 -119.56
C SER A 11 169.41 -11.10 -119.47
N TYR A 12 169.29 -10.30 -120.53
CA TYR A 12 168.31 -9.21 -120.58
C TYR A 12 166.89 -9.76 -120.76
N ARG A 13 166.67 -10.70 -121.70
CA ARG A 13 165.37 -11.34 -121.94
C ARG A 13 164.83 -12.00 -120.68
N GLN A 14 165.66 -12.80 -119.99
CA GLN A 14 165.28 -13.46 -118.73
C GLN A 14 164.81 -12.44 -117.69
N ARG A 15 165.53 -11.33 -117.50
CA ARG A 15 165.14 -10.28 -116.54
C ARG A 15 163.84 -9.55 -116.91
N VAL A 16 163.51 -9.44 -118.20
CA VAL A 16 162.21 -8.88 -118.64
C VAL A 16 161.08 -9.88 -118.37
N GLU A 17 161.29 -11.16 -118.64
CA GLU A 17 160.31 -12.22 -118.39
C GLU A 17 160.05 -12.40 -116.88
N ASP A 18 161.10 -12.43 -116.06
CA ASP A 18 161.00 -12.48 -114.59
C ASP A 18 160.28 -11.23 -114.02
N MET A 19 160.54 -10.04 -114.58
CA MET A 19 159.87 -8.80 -114.18
C MET A 19 158.39 -8.77 -114.58
N GLN A 20 158.05 -9.27 -115.76
CA GLN A 20 156.67 -9.43 -116.22
C GLN A 20 155.91 -10.39 -115.29
N LEU A 21 156.44 -11.59 -115.05
CA LEU A 21 155.87 -12.57 -114.11
C LEU A 21 155.67 -11.98 -112.70
N CYS A 22 156.61 -11.16 -112.21
CA CYS A 22 156.45 -10.48 -110.93
C CYS A 22 155.29 -9.46 -110.95
N THR A 23 155.11 -8.69 -112.03
CA THR A 23 153.97 -7.76 -112.15
C THR A 23 152.64 -8.47 -112.31
N GLU A 24 152.58 -9.59 -113.03
CA GLU A 24 151.37 -10.41 -113.19
C GLU A 24 150.98 -11.11 -111.87
N ALA A 25 151.96 -11.62 -111.12
CA ALA A 25 151.77 -12.15 -109.77
C ALA A 25 151.24 -11.09 -108.80
N GLN A 26 151.79 -9.86 -108.84
CA GLN A 26 151.25 -8.75 -108.04
C GLN A 26 149.83 -8.35 -108.46
N HIS A 27 149.50 -8.37 -109.76
CA HIS A 27 148.17 -8.05 -110.24
C HIS A 27 147.15 -9.10 -109.80
N THR A 28 147.44 -10.38 -110.00
CA THR A 28 146.59 -11.49 -109.57
C THR A 28 146.44 -11.53 -108.04
N GLN A 29 147.50 -11.28 -107.27
CA GLN A 29 147.42 -11.18 -105.81
C GLN A 29 146.48 -10.04 -105.35
N ARG A 30 146.52 -8.87 -105.99
CA ARG A 30 145.58 -7.76 -105.70
C ARG A 30 144.14 -8.15 -106.04
N VAL A 31 143.90 -8.74 -107.21
CA VAL A 31 142.56 -9.20 -107.62
C VAL A 31 142.01 -10.26 -106.65
N VAL A 32 142.85 -11.19 -106.18
CA VAL A 32 142.46 -12.20 -105.17
C VAL A 32 142.16 -11.55 -103.82
N SER A 33 142.94 -10.56 -103.37
CA SER A 33 142.64 -9.80 -102.15
C SER A 33 141.29 -9.09 -102.25
N MET A 34 141.08 -8.29 -103.30
CA MET A 34 139.82 -7.57 -103.53
C MET A 34 138.63 -8.53 -103.66
N SER A 35 138.78 -9.66 -104.35
CA SER A 35 137.71 -10.67 -104.48
C SER A 35 137.36 -11.30 -103.12
N ARG A 36 138.36 -11.52 -102.28
CA ARG A 36 138.18 -12.02 -100.91
C ARG A 36 137.50 -10.98 -100.02
N GLU A 37 137.94 -9.73 -100.06
CA GLU A 37 137.35 -8.60 -99.33
C GLU A 37 135.88 -8.39 -99.72
N VAL A 38 135.56 -8.49 -101.02
CA VAL A 38 134.18 -8.41 -101.52
C VAL A 38 133.32 -9.57 -101.01
N GLU A 39 133.82 -10.81 -101.01
CA GLU A 39 133.05 -11.96 -100.49
C GLU A 39 132.95 -11.97 -98.96
N GLU A 40 133.94 -11.45 -98.23
CA GLU A 40 133.85 -11.24 -96.78
C GLU A 40 132.85 -10.12 -96.44
N MET A 41 132.80 -9.03 -97.22
CA MET A 41 131.72 -8.04 -97.14
C MET A 41 130.36 -8.64 -97.50
N ARG A 42 130.25 -9.45 -98.57
CA ARG A 42 128.99 -10.07 -98.99
C ARG A 42 128.43 -10.99 -97.91
N ARG A 43 129.26 -11.85 -97.32
CA ARG A 43 128.87 -12.67 -96.14
C ARG A 43 128.43 -11.80 -94.97
N SER A 44 129.14 -10.70 -94.69
CA SER A 44 128.73 -9.78 -93.62
C SER A 44 127.36 -9.13 -93.89
N PHE A 45 127.03 -8.82 -95.14
CA PHE A 45 125.69 -8.33 -95.51
C PHE A 45 124.62 -9.44 -95.46
N GLU A 46 124.91 -10.65 -95.93
CA GLU A 46 124.02 -11.82 -95.81
C GLU A 46 123.72 -12.16 -94.34
N GLU A 47 124.72 -12.09 -93.47
CA GLU A 47 124.59 -12.31 -92.02
C GLU A 47 123.81 -11.19 -91.32
N LYS A 48 124.03 -9.92 -91.72
CA LYS A 48 123.22 -8.78 -91.25
C LYS A 48 121.77 -8.86 -91.70
N LEU A 49 121.51 -9.29 -92.95
CA LEU A 49 120.15 -9.52 -93.44
C LEU A 49 119.47 -10.69 -92.72
N ARG A 50 120.21 -11.78 -92.44
CA ARG A 50 119.71 -12.91 -91.66
C ARG A 50 119.37 -12.51 -90.23
N THR A 51 120.27 -11.82 -89.53
CA THR A 51 120.05 -11.36 -88.15
C THR A 51 118.93 -10.32 -88.06
N PHE A 52 118.83 -9.40 -89.03
CA PHE A 52 117.68 -8.48 -89.14
C PHE A 52 116.36 -9.24 -89.36
N SER A 53 116.33 -10.25 -90.23
CA SER A 53 115.13 -11.08 -90.48
C SER A 53 114.74 -11.90 -89.23
N GLN A 54 115.72 -12.37 -88.46
CA GLN A 54 115.50 -13.03 -87.18
C GLN A 54 114.93 -12.05 -86.14
N ALA A 55 115.50 -10.85 -86.01
CA ALA A 55 115.00 -9.81 -85.11
C ALA A 55 113.57 -9.34 -85.49
N GLN A 56 113.26 -9.19 -86.79
CA GLN A 56 111.91 -8.87 -87.25
C GLN A 56 110.93 -9.99 -86.86
N THR A 57 111.26 -11.26 -87.12
CA THR A 57 110.36 -12.38 -86.79
C THR A 57 110.18 -12.54 -85.28
N GLN A 58 111.20 -12.26 -84.47
CA GLN A 58 111.10 -12.18 -83.00
C GLN A 58 110.16 -11.04 -82.56
N PHE A 59 110.38 -9.81 -83.03
CA PHE A 59 109.54 -8.65 -82.70
C PHE A 59 108.07 -8.86 -83.12
N GLU A 60 107.82 -9.50 -84.27
CA GLU A 60 106.47 -9.87 -84.68
C GLU A 60 105.86 -10.99 -83.79
N GLN A 61 106.65 -11.91 -83.26
CA GLN A 61 106.18 -12.92 -82.29
C GLN A 61 105.86 -12.27 -80.94
N GLU A 62 106.74 -11.43 -80.41
CA GLU A 62 106.54 -10.64 -79.18
C GLU A 62 105.30 -9.75 -79.28
N LYS A 63 105.12 -9.04 -80.40
CA LYS A 63 103.92 -8.24 -80.67
C LYS A 63 102.65 -9.08 -80.71
N ARG A 64 102.68 -10.29 -81.28
CA ARG A 64 101.52 -11.22 -81.26
C ARG A 64 101.24 -11.70 -79.83
N ALA A 65 102.27 -12.06 -79.07
CA ALA A 65 102.15 -12.53 -77.69
C ALA A 65 101.54 -11.44 -76.79
N ALA A 66 102.09 -10.23 -76.81
CA ALA A 66 101.58 -9.10 -76.03
C ALA A 66 100.13 -8.72 -76.39
N LEU A 67 99.75 -8.85 -77.68
CA LEU A 67 98.35 -8.63 -78.10
C LEU A 67 97.40 -9.73 -77.63
N GLU A 68 97.81 -11.00 -77.59
CA GLU A 68 96.98 -12.07 -77.03
C GLU A 68 96.95 -12.06 -75.50
N GLU A 69 98.02 -11.61 -74.83
CA GLU A 69 98.04 -11.37 -73.39
C GLU A 69 97.09 -10.24 -73.02
N LEU A 70 97.15 -9.09 -73.70
CA LEU A 70 96.23 -7.96 -73.47
C LEU A 70 94.76 -8.35 -73.73
N LYS A 71 94.49 -9.14 -74.78
CA LYS A 71 93.16 -9.74 -75.00
C LYS A 71 92.78 -10.75 -73.91
N GLY A 72 93.75 -11.42 -73.30
CA GLY A 72 93.57 -12.33 -72.16
C GLY A 72 93.13 -11.57 -70.93
N GLN A 73 93.92 -10.57 -70.52
CA GLN A 73 93.65 -9.65 -69.42
C GLN A 73 92.27 -8.98 -69.58
N HIS A 74 91.99 -8.40 -70.75
CA HIS A 74 90.69 -7.76 -70.98
C HIS A 74 89.49 -8.74 -70.92
N ARG A 75 89.67 -10.00 -71.34
CA ARG A 75 88.63 -11.04 -71.15
C ARG A 75 88.47 -11.45 -69.68
N GLN A 76 89.51 -11.35 -68.87
CA GLN A 76 89.45 -11.59 -67.42
C GLN A 76 88.74 -10.43 -66.73
N GLU A 77 89.13 -9.18 -66.99
CA GLU A 77 88.47 -7.95 -66.52
C GLU A 77 86.95 -7.98 -66.78
N VAL A 78 86.53 -8.27 -68.02
CA VAL A 78 85.11 -8.34 -68.38
C VAL A 78 84.38 -9.47 -67.64
N GLN A 79 85.03 -10.62 -67.41
CA GLN A 79 84.44 -11.69 -66.60
C GLN A 79 84.35 -11.33 -65.11
N GLU A 80 85.32 -10.59 -64.58
CA GLU A 80 85.34 -10.16 -63.18
C GLU A 80 84.32 -9.06 -62.92
N LEU A 81 84.16 -8.09 -63.83
CA LEU A 81 83.08 -7.12 -63.81
C LEU A 81 81.70 -7.78 -63.89
N LEU A 82 81.52 -8.79 -64.76
CA LEU A 82 80.27 -9.55 -64.85
C LEU A 82 79.99 -10.37 -63.57
N ARG A 83 81.01 -11.02 -62.99
CA ARG A 83 80.86 -11.72 -61.69
C ARG A 83 80.53 -10.75 -60.56
N SER A 84 81.19 -9.60 -60.51
CA SER A 84 80.98 -8.56 -59.49
C SER A 84 79.56 -7.98 -59.58
N HIS A 85 79.09 -7.68 -60.79
CA HIS A 85 77.69 -7.25 -61.01
C HIS A 85 76.70 -8.38 -60.65
N GLN A 86 77.01 -9.64 -60.93
CA GLN A 86 76.15 -10.77 -60.55
C GLN A 86 76.10 -10.96 -59.02
N SER A 87 77.22 -10.85 -58.31
CA SER A 87 77.24 -10.92 -56.84
C SER A 87 76.53 -9.72 -56.21
N GLN A 88 76.83 -8.48 -56.65
CA GLN A 88 76.18 -7.27 -56.16
C GLN A 88 74.65 -7.31 -56.36
N ASN A 89 74.17 -7.79 -57.50
CA ASN A 89 72.73 -7.91 -57.75
C ASN A 89 72.08 -9.04 -56.93
N ALA A 90 72.81 -10.15 -56.69
CA ALA A 90 72.34 -11.21 -55.81
C ALA A 90 72.31 -10.79 -54.33
N ASP A 91 73.27 -9.97 -53.88
CA ASP A 91 73.32 -9.45 -52.52
C ASP A 91 72.29 -8.33 -52.31
N TYR A 92 72.12 -7.42 -53.27
CA TYR A 92 71.00 -6.47 -53.29
C TYR A 92 69.64 -7.17 -53.23
N SER A 93 69.45 -8.27 -53.98
CA SER A 93 68.22 -9.06 -53.91
C SER A 93 67.99 -9.69 -52.53
N LYS A 94 69.04 -10.17 -51.86
CA LYS A 94 68.94 -10.70 -50.48
C LYS A 94 68.63 -9.60 -49.49
N ASP A 95 69.22 -8.42 -49.63
CA ASP A 95 69.00 -7.30 -48.70
C ASP A 95 67.62 -6.67 -48.90
N GLN A 96 67.12 -6.62 -50.13
CA GLN A 96 65.72 -6.31 -50.43
C GLN A 96 64.76 -7.34 -49.82
N GLU A 97 65.10 -8.64 -49.86
CA GLU A 97 64.30 -9.69 -49.22
C GLU A 97 64.32 -9.57 -47.68
N LYS A 98 65.50 -9.39 -47.06
CA LYS A 98 65.63 -9.14 -45.62
C LYS A 98 64.83 -7.92 -45.17
N LEU A 99 64.89 -6.82 -45.92
CA LEU A 99 64.13 -5.61 -45.63
C LEU A 99 62.61 -5.87 -45.74
N GLY A 100 62.17 -6.64 -46.73
CA GLY A 100 60.78 -7.10 -46.84
C GLY A 100 60.35 -8.00 -45.67
N GLN A 101 61.22 -8.90 -45.20
CA GLN A 101 60.98 -9.74 -44.03
C GLN A 101 60.93 -8.92 -42.72
N LEU A 102 61.79 -7.92 -42.55
CA LEU A 102 61.79 -7.00 -41.41
C LEU A 102 60.53 -6.13 -41.37
N HIS A 103 60.19 -5.46 -42.48
CA HIS A 103 58.94 -4.69 -42.57
C HIS A 103 57.71 -5.58 -42.32
N LYS A 104 57.72 -6.83 -42.79
CA LYS A 104 56.63 -7.77 -42.50
C LYS A 104 56.56 -8.09 -41.00
N ALA A 105 57.68 -8.44 -40.36
CA ALA A 105 57.70 -8.74 -38.93
C ALA A 105 57.28 -7.53 -38.06
N GLU A 106 57.63 -6.32 -38.47
CA GLU A 106 57.17 -5.07 -37.85
C GLU A 106 55.65 -4.87 -38.03
N VAL A 107 55.12 -5.07 -39.23
CA VAL A 107 53.66 -5.00 -39.50
C VAL A 107 52.88 -6.08 -38.74
N ASP A 108 53.39 -7.31 -38.70
CA ASP A 108 52.78 -8.42 -37.96
C ASP A 108 52.77 -8.10 -36.44
N SER A 109 53.88 -7.62 -35.88
CA SER A 109 53.98 -7.23 -34.46
C SER A 109 53.11 -6.02 -34.10
N LEU A 110 53.04 -4.99 -34.97
CA LEU A 110 52.12 -3.87 -34.80
C LEU A 110 50.65 -4.31 -34.88
N THR A 111 50.34 -5.33 -35.70
CA THR A 111 48.99 -5.90 -35.80
C THR A 111 48.62 -6.66 -34.53
N GLU A 112 49.52 -7.50 -33.99
CA GLU A 112 49.34 -8.15 -32.69
C GLU A 112 49.12 -7.12 -31.58
N ARG A 113 49.95 -6.07 -31.51
CA ARG A 113 49.81 -4.98 -30.54
C ARG A 113 48.47 -4.24 -30.65
N VAL A 114 47.93 -4.08 -31.86
CA VAL A 114 46.60 -3.52 -32.09
C VAL A 114 45.48 -4.46 -31.63
N GLU A 115 45.61 -5.78 -31.80
CA GLU A 115 44.63 -6.75 -31.27
C GLU A 115 44.69 -6.87 -29.74
N GLU A 116 45.87 -6.79 -29.11
CA GLU A 116 46.00 -6.66 -27.66
C GLU A 116 45.25 -5.43 -27.15
N LEU A 117 45.49 -4.25 -27.74
CA LEU A 117 44.83 -3.00 -27.34
C LEU A 117 43.31 -3.03 -27.59
N LYS A 118 42.83 -3.75 -28.61
CA LYS A 118 41.39 -4.01 -28.80
C LYS A 118 40.81 -4.90 -27.69
N GLN A 119 41.54 -5.95 -27.29
CA GLN A 119 41.12 -6.85 -26.21
C GLN A 119 41.16 -6.17 -24.83
N ASP A 120 42.15 -5.31 -24.57
CA ASP A 120 42.24 -4.48 -23.36
C ASP A 120 41.11 -3.46 -23.32
N LYS A 121 40.87 -2.74 -24.41
CA LYS A 121 39.73 -1.82 -24.55
C LYS A 121 38.40 -2.54 -24.28
N LYS A 122 38.21 -3.75 -24.83
CA LYS A 122 37.01 -4.56 -24.61
C LYS A 122 36.85 -4.93 -23.13
N ARG A 123 37.89 -5.51 -22.50
CA ARG A 123 37.88 -5.87 -21.07
C ARG A 123 37.61 -4.67 -20.18
N LEU A 124 38.19 -3.52 -20.50
CA LEU A 124 37.98 -2.27 -19.76
C LEU A 124 36.53 -1.76 -19.87
N VAL A 125 35.90 -1.87 -21.04
CA VAL A 125 34.47 -1.56 -21.23
C VAL A 125 33.59 -2.52 -20.43
N GLU A 126 33.82 -3.84 -20.54
CA GLU A 126 33.08 -4.87 -19.78
C GLU A 126 33.22 -4.65 -18.26
N GLU A 127 34.40 -4.25 -17.78
CA GLU A 127 34.61 -3.85 -16.39
C GLU A 127 33.82 -2.60 -15.98
N TYR A 128 33.77 -1.56 -16.81
CA TYR A 128 33.01 -0.35 -16.53
C TYR A 128 31.50 -0.58 -16.58
N GLU A 129 31.00 -1.38 -17.53
CA GLU A 129 29.61 -1.82 -17.60
C GLU A 129 29.22 -2.65 -16.38
N ALA A 130 30.10 -3.55 -15.91
CA ALA A 130 29.89 -4.32 -14.69
C ALA A 130 29.92 -3.45 -13.42
N LYS A 131 30.75 -2.41 -13.37
CA LYS A 131 30.78 -1.43 -12.26
C LYS A 131 29.51 -0.56 -12.26
N LEU A 132 29.08 -0.08 -13.44
CA LEU A 132 27.84 0.68 -13.62
C LEU A 132 26.61 -0.14 -13.23
N SER A 133 26.50 -1.38 -13.70
CA SER A 133 25.40 -2.30 -13.38
C SER A 133 25.31 -2.59 -11.88
N LYS A 134 26.46 -2.74 -11.20
CA LYS A 134 26.52 -2.91 -9.73
C LYS A 134 26.06 -1.65 -8.99
N ALA A 135 26.43 -0.46 -9.47
CA ALA A 135 25.98 0.81 -8.89
C ALA A 135 24.47 1.04 -9.09
N GLN A 136 23.94 0.77 -10.30
CA GLN A 136 22.50 0.81 -10.59
C GLN A 136 21.74 -0.13 -9.65
N ALA A 137 22.14 -1.40 -9.58
CA ALA A 137 21.51 -2.39 -8.70
C ALA A 137 21.71 -2.11 -7.20
N PHE A 138 22.64 -1.22 -6.81
CA PHE A 138 22.73 -0.72 -5.43
C PHE A 138 21.67 0.36 -5.19
N TYR A 139 21.61 1.39 -6.05
CA TYR A 139 20.61 2.46 -5.93
C TYR A 139 19.17 1.96 -6.07
N GLU A 140 18.92 0.94 -6.90
CA GLU A 140 17.61 0.29 -6.99
C GLU A 140 17.22 -0.39 -5.67
N ARG A 141 18.15 -1.07 -4.99
CA ARG A 141 17.91 -1.68 -3.67
C ARG A 141 17.68 -0.64 -2.58
N GLU A 142 18.42 0.48 -2.59
CA GLU A 142 18.15 1.60 -1.67
C GLU A 142 16.78 2.24 -1.94
N LEU A 143 16.41 2.44 -3.21
CA LEU A 143 15.08 2.92 -3.60
C LEU A 143 13.97 1.96 -3.16
N GLU A 144 14.16 0.64 -3.28
CA GLU A 144 13.23 -0.34 -2.73
C GLU A 144 13.18 -0.32 -1.21
N ALA A 145 14.30 -0.18 -0.51
CA ALA A 145 14.35 -0.10 0.95
C ALA A 145 13.63 1.16 1.47
N MET A 146 13.82 2.30 0.80
CA MET A 146 13.06 3.53 1.04
C MET A 146 11.57 3.33 0.79
N LYS A 147 11.17 2.72 -0.34
CA LYS A 147 9.76 2.40 -0.63
C LYS A 147 9.14 1.47 0.42
N ARG A 148 9.86 0.42 0.85
CA ARG A 148 9.42 -0.49 1.93
C ARG A 148 9.25 0.25 3.26
N THR A 149 10.16 1.16 3.60
CA THR A 149 10.08 1.98 4.81
C THR A 149 8.93 3.00 4.74
N GLN A 150 8.69 3.61 3.58
CA GLN A 150 7.56 4.50 3.32
C GLN A 150 6.22 3.74 3.39
N GLN A 151 6.17 2.51 2.88
CA GLN A 151 4.99 1.65 2.98
C GLN A 151 4.72 1.25 4.43
N LEU A 152 5.74 0.78 5.17
CA LEU A 152 5.61 0.42 6.59
C LEU A 152 5.16 1.60 7.45
N THR A 153 5.67 2.81 7.20
CA THR A 153 5.23 4.02 7.92
C THR A 153 3.81 4.45 7.54
N ALA A 154 3.39 4.27 6.27
CA ALA A 154 2.00 4.47 5.86
C ALA A 154 1.04 3.44 6.47
N ASP A 155 1.41 2.16 6.52
CA ASP A 155 0.61 1.09 7.11
C ASP A 155 0.50 1.23 8.63
N ASN A 156 1.60 1.62 9.31
CA ASN A 156 1.58 1.99 10.72
C ASN A 156 0.67 3.20 10.98
N LEU A 157 0.71 4.24 10.14
CA LEU A 157 -0.21 5.38 10.26
C LEU A 157 -1.67 4.98 10.01
N LEU A 158 -1.94 4.01 9.14
CA LEU A 158 -3.27 3.44 8.96
C LEU A 158 -3.70 2.58 10.14
N ALA A 159 -2.79 1.85 10.79
CA ALA A 159 -3.06 1.13 12.03
C ALA A 159 -3.41 2.10 13.18
N TRP A 160 -2.62 3.16 13.38
CA TRP A 160 -2.92 4.22 14.36
C TRP A 160 -4.26 4.91 14.10
N LYS A 161 -4.65 5.12 12.85
CA LYS A 161 -5.98 5.68 12.51
C LYS A 161 -7.13 4.70 12.76
N ARG A 162 -6.89 3.38 12.67
CA ARG A 162 -7.89 2.36 13.06
C ARG A 162 -8.09 2.36 14.57
N THR A 163 -7.01 2.26 15.35
CA THR A 163 -7.07 2.27 16.82
C THR A 163 -7.61 3.59 17.38
N GLU A 164 -7.27 4.74 16.77
CA GLU A 164 -7.90 6.02 17.09
C GLU A 164 -9.42 5.99 16.82
N SER A 165 -9.86 5.40 15.69
CA SER A 165 -11.29 5.26 15.38
C SER A 165 -12.02 4.32 16.33
N GLU A 166 -11.34 3.26 16.81
CA GLU A 166 -11.86 2.27 17.74
C GLU A 166 -12.02 2.90 19.13
N LEU A 167 -10.97 3.53 19.67
CA LEU A 167 -11.03 4.31 20.90
C LEU A 167 -12.12 5.39 20.86
N ARG A 168 -12.28 6.10 19.73
CA ARG A 168 -13.37 7.09 19.57
C ARG A 168 -14.78 6.45 19.65
N ARG A 169 -14.99 5.24 19.11
CA ARG A 169 -16.26 4.49 19.27
C ARG A 169 -16.43 3.98 20.71
N GLU A 170 -15.36 3.55 21.37
CA GLU A 170 -15.39 3.13 22.78
C GLU A 170 -15.77 4.31 23.69
N PHE A 171 -15.14 5.48 23.53
CA PHE A 171 -15.54 6.68 24.26
C PHE A 171 -16.99 7.09 23.97
N GLN A 172 -17.45 7.05 22.71
CA GLN A 172 -18.85 7.36 22.37
C GLN A 172 -19.85 6.37 22.99
N THR A 173 -19.53 5.07 23.05
CA THR A 173 -20.40 4.06 23.66
C THR A 173 -20.38 4.12 25.19
N GLN A 174 -19.23 4.44 25.80
CA GLN A 174 -19.13 4.75 27.24
C GLN A 174 -19.92 6.03 27.59
N GLU A 175 -19.79 7.10 26.80
CA GLU A 175 -20.54 8.33 27.00
C GLU A 175 -22.05 8.10 26.87
N ALA A 176 -22.50 7.40 25.83
CA ALA A 176 -23.91 7.03 25.66
C ALA A 176 -24.43 6.17 26.83
N ALA A 177 -23.61 5.26 27.38
CA ALA A 177 -23.95 4.49 28.56
C ALA A 177 -24.09 5.38 29.81
N LEU A 178 -23.19 6.34 30.02
CA LEU A 178 -23.24 7.31 31.12
C LEU A 178 -24.41 8.29 30.99
N GLN A 179 -24.70 8.80 29.79
CA GLN A 179 -25.89 9.61 29.53
C GLN A 179 -27.17 8.80 29.83
N LYS A 180 -27.20 7.49 29.52
CA LYS A 180 -28.32 6.60 29.82
C LYS A 180 -28.48 6.29 31.32
N THR A 181 -27.39 6.14 32.08
CA THR A 181 -27.47 5.98 33.55
C THR A 181 -27.86 7.29 34.23
N LEU A 182 -27.34 8.44 33.79
CA LEU A 182 -27.78 9.76 34.25
C LEU A 182 -29.27 10.00 33.94
N GLY A 183 -29.76 9.57 32.77
CA GLY A 183 -31.18 9.60 32.43
C GLY A 183 -32.04 8.78 33.40
N LYS A 184 -31.62 7.55 33.72
CA LYS A 184 -32.28 6.71 34.74
C LYS A 184 -32.28 7.37 36.12
N LEU A 185 -31.12 7.88 36.58
CA LEU A 185 -30.99 8.53 37.88
C LEU A 185 -31.84 9.80 37.99
N ARG A 186 -31.99 10.57 36.91
CA ARG A 186 -32.90 11.72 36.86
C ARG A 186 -34.36 11.30 36.95
N ALA A 187 -34.78 10.26 36.23
CA ALA A 187 -36.14 9.73 36.33
C ALA A 187 -36.45 9.17 37.73
N GLU A 188 -35.49 8.49 38.35
CA GLU A 188 -35.62 7.95 39.71
C GLU A 188 -35.66 9.05 40.78
N LEU A 189 -34.88 10.12 40.63
CA LEU A 189 -34.97 11.31 41.49
C LEU A 189 -36.34 12.01 41.37
N VAL A 190 -36.93 12.07 40.18
CA VAL A 190 -38.30 12.57 39.99
C VAL A 190 -39.31 11.66 40.70
N ARG A 191 -39.25 10.35 40.48
CA ARG A 191 -40.10 9.35 41.15
C ARG A 191 -40.06 9.48 42.68
N ILE A 192 -38.86 9.55 43.26
CA ILE A 192 -38.65 9.72 44.70
C ILE A 192 -39.16 11.09 45.19
N THR A 193 -39.06 12.14 44.38
CA THR A 193 -39.58 13.49 44.72
C THR A 193 -41.11 13.50 44.73
N ASP A 194 -41.75 12.87 43.76
CA ASP A 194 -43.20 12.75 43.67
C ASP A 194 -43.76 11.82 44.76
N GLU A 195 -43.10 10.72 45.09
CA GLU A 195 -43.46 9.86 46.23
C GLU A 195 -43.27 10.59 47.58
N ALA A 196 -42.19 11.36 47.73
CA ALA A 196 -42.01 12.23 48.91
C ALA A 196 -43.06 13.35 48.97
N ARG A 197 -43.58 13.81 47.83
CA ARG A 197 -44.70 14.77 47.77
C ARG A 197 -46.00 14.09 48.17
N GLU A 198 -46.34 12.95 47.57
CA GLU A 198 -47.57 12.20 47.87
C GLU A 198 -47.62 11.77 49.33
N ASN A 199 -46.48 11.37 49.92
CA ASN A 199 -46.38 11.06 51.35
C ASN A 199 -46.56 12.28 52.27
N ARG A 200 -46.12 13.49 51.85
CA ARG A 200 -46.48 14.74 52.56
C ARG A 200 -47.98 15.03 52.44
N GLU A 201 -48.57 14.87 51.25
CA GLU A 201 -50.01 15.08 51.03
C GLU A 201 -50.88 14.03 51.76
N LYS A 202 -50.37 12.80 51.97
CA LYS A 202 -50.96 11.79 52.87
C LYS A 202 -50.83 12.22 54.34
N SER A 203 -49.65 12.67 54.77
CA SER A 203 -49.39 13.16 56.13
C SER A 203 -50.28 14.37 56.49
N HIS A 204 -50.42 15.35 55.60
CA HIS A 204 -51.33 16.49 55.81
C HIS A 204 -52.81 16.06 55.88
N ARG A 205 -53.25 15.09 55.07
CA ARG A 205 -54.61 14.53 55.17
C ARG A 205 -54.85 13.80 56.50
N LEU A 206 -53.86 13.04 56.98
CA LEU A 206 -53.92 12.40 58.30
C LEU A 206 -53.91 13.44 59.43
N GLN A 207 -53.12 14.50 59.33
CA GLN A 207 -53.11 15.59 60.32
C GLN A 207 -54.44 16.36 60.36
N ALA A 208 -55.07 16.61 59.22
CA ALA A 208 -56.40 17.21 59.15
C ALA A 208 -57.48 16.30 59.76
N SER A 209 -57.42 15.00 59.46
CA SER A 209 -58.31 14.00 60.07
C SER A 209 -58.11 13.91 61.60
N LEU A 210 -56.86 13.93 62.05
CA LEU A 210 -56.51 13.94 63.47
C LEU A 210 -57.04 15.18 64.19
N THR A 211 -56.82 16.38 63.63
CA THR A 211 -57.34 17.62 64.24
C THR A 211 -58.87 17.68 64.27
N THR A 212 -59.55 17.07 63.30
CA THR A 212 -61.02 16.90 63.30
C THR A 212 -61.49 15.89 64.36
N ALA A 213 -60.75 14.80 64.56
CA ALA A 213 -60.99 13.85 65.65
C ALA A 213 -60.71 14.48 67.02
N GLU A 214 -59.64 15.27 67.17
CA GLU A 214 -59.30 15.99 68.40
C GLU A 214 -60.36 17.04 68.78
N SER A 215 -60.92 17.77 67.81
CA SER A 215 -62.05 18.68 68.10
C SER A 215 -63.30 17.90 68.49
N SER A 216 -63.61 16.81 67.78
CA SER A 216 -64.76 15.94 68.13
C SER A 216 -64.60 15.32 69.53
N VAL A 217 -63.38 14.92 69.92
CA VAL A 217 -63.07 14.44 71.27
C VAL A 217 -63.21 15.56 72.29
N LYS A 218 -62.74 16.78 72.02
CA LYS A 218 -62.94 17.94 72.93
C LYS A 218 -64.43 18.27 73.12
N ASP A 219 -65.23 18.21 72.06
CA ASP A 219 -66.68 18.40 72.15
C ASP A 219 -67.36 17.29 72.95
N LEU A 220 -66.93 16.03 72.79
CA LEU A 220 -67.39 14.91 73.61
C LEU A 220 -66.90 14.99 75.07
N THR A 221 -65.68 15.47 75.34
CA THR A 221 -65.20 15.75 76.70
C THR A 221 -66.03 16.86 77.33
N LYS A 222 -66.33 17.94 76.61
CA LYS A 222 -67.20 19.01 77.10
C LYS A 222 -68.63 18.54 77.36
N GLN A 223 -69.18 17.67 76.51
CA GLN A 223 -70.47 17.01 76.78
C GLN A 223 -70.40 16.07 77.99
N LEU A 224 -69.28 15.37 78.19
CA LEU A 224 -69.06 14.55 79.37
C LEU A 224 -68.93 15.41 80.64
N ASP A 225 -68.22 16.53 80.59
CA ASP A 225 -68.09 17.51 81.68
C ASP A 225 -69.44 18.17 82.02
N GLU A 226 -70.26 18.46 81.00
CA GLU A 226 -71.64 18.90 81.20
C GLU A 226 -72.52 17.80 81.80
N VAL A 227 -72.33 16.53 81.42
CA VAL A 227 -73.05 15.39 82.01
C VAL A 227 -72.57 15.08 83.43
N THR A 228 -71.28 15.17 83.74
CA THR A 228 -70.76 15.00 85.11
C THR A 228 -71.18 16.18 85.98
N GLN A 229 -71.15 17.43 85.51
CA GLN A 229 -71.67 18.57 86.28
C GLN A 229 -73.18 18.45 86.50
N ASN A 230 -73.96 17.99 85.51
CA ASN A 230 -75.38 17.67 85.72
C ASN A 230 -75.56 16.50 86.70
N SER A 231 -74.68 15.49 86.67
CA SER A 231 -74.67 14.38 87.62
C SER A 231 -74.28 14.84 89.02
N GLU A 232 -73.37 15.80 89.18
CA GLU A 232 -73.00 16.43 90.45
C GLU A 232 -74.15 17.28 90.98
N ILE A 233 -74.87 18.00 90.13
CA ILE A 233 -76.09 18.74 90.51
C ILE A 233 -77.20 17.75 90.93
N VAL A 234 -77.34 16.60 90.26
CA VAL A 234 -78.25 15.53 90.66
C VAL A 234 -77.77 14.84 91.95
N GLU A 235 -76.46 14.67 92.15
CA GLU A 235 -75.87 14.09 93.36
C GLU A 235 -75.94 15.07 94.54
N ILE A 236 -75.89 16.39 94.29
CA ILE A 236 -76.14 17.44 95.30
C ILE A 236 -77.62 17.43 95.67
N ARG A 237 -78.54 17.38 94.70
CA ARG A 237 -79.99 17.21 94.98
C ARG A 237 -80.31 15.89 95.65
N GLN A 238 -79.58 14.83 95.32
CA GLN A 238 -79.66 13.55 96.00
C GLN A 238 -79.08 13.68 97.40
N LYS A 239 -78.01 14.45 97.65
CA LYS A 239 -77.48 14.74 98.99
C LYS A 239 -78.36 15.68 99.80
N GLU A 240 -79.13 16.56 99.16
CA GLU A 240 -80.17 17.38 99.79
C GLU A 240 -81.34 16.49 100.20
N ALA A 241 -81.85 15.66 99.28
CA ALA A 241 -82.89 14.67 99.56
C ALA A 241 -82.41 13.56 100.52
N GLU A 242 -81.12 13.21 100.52
CA GLU A 242 -80.48 12.35 101.49
C GLU A 242 -80.27 13.08 102.80
N CYS A 243 -80.06 14.39 102.87
CA CYS A 243 -80.08 15.15 104.13
C CYS A 243 -81.50 15.31 104.67
N GLU A 244 -82.54 15.37 103.84
CA GLU A 244 -83.93 15.28 104.28
C GLU A 244 -84.28 13.86 104.75
N LEU A 245 -83.84 12.84 104.02
CA LEU A 245 -83.97 11.43 104.38
C LEU A 245 -83.07 11.04 105.55
N GLU A 246 -81.95 11.71 105.81
CA GLU A 246 -81.03 11.51 106.93
C GLU A 246 -81.48 12.36 108.11
N ALA A 247 -82.14 13.50 107.93
CA ALA A 247 -82.95 14.11 108.98
C ALA A 247 -84.16 13.22 109.34
N ALA A 248 -84.73 12.48 108.39
CA ALA A 248 -85.71 11.42 108.66
C ALA A 248 -85.04 10.14 109.22
N ARG A 249 -83.80 9.85 108.84
CA ARG A 249 -83.03 8.70 109.32
C ARG A 249 -82.60 8.96 110.73
N ASP A 250 -82.02 10.09 111.10
CA ASP A 250 -81.80 10.54 112.48
C ASP A 250 -83.08 10.49 113.32
N ARG A 251 -84.29 10.70 112.76
CA ARG A 251 -85.54 10.43 113.47
C ARG A 251 -85.81 8.92 113.68
N VAL A 252 -85.40 8.07 112.74
CA VAL A 252 -85.43 6.58 112.76
C VAL A 252 -84.14 5.94 113.32
N GLN A 253 -83.13 6.75 113.67
CA GLN A 253 -81.75 6.33 113.94
C GLN A 253 -81.27 6.93 115.27
N GLN A 254 -81.93 7.96 115.80
CA GLN A 254 -82.22 8.02 117.24
C GLN A 254 -82.99 6.77 117.70
N GLN A 255 -83.80 6.15 116.81
CA GLN A 255 -84.48 4.86 117.06
C GLN A 255 -83.65 3.61 116.67
N ALA A 256 -82.43 3.75 116.14
CA ALA A 256 -81.63 2.60 115.64
C ALA A 256 -80.11 2.62 115.97
N THR A 257 -79.53 3.76 116.36
CA THR A 257 -78.21 3.79 117.05
C THR A 257 -78.32 3.42 118.53
N GLU A 258 -79.55 3.37 119.07
CA GLU A 258 -79.87 2.57 120.26
C GLU A 258 -79.66 1.06 120.01
N ILE A 259 -79.70 0.60 118.75
CA ILE A 259 -79.80 -0.82 118.40
C ILE A 259 -78.48 -1.43 117.88
N LEU A 260 -77.72 -0.80 116.96
CA LEU A 260 -76.67 -1.50 116.18
C LEU A 260 -75.28 -0.81 116.08
N LEU A 261 -74.68 -0.44 117.22
CA LEU A 261 -73.32 0.11 117.27
C LEU A 261 -72.21 -0.99 117.34
N LYS A 262 -72.06 -1.79 116.27
CA LYS A 262 -70.95 -2.74 115.90
C LYS A 262 -71.28 -3.37 114.53
N SER A 263 -70.37 -3.70 113.60
CA SER A 263 -68.91 -3.54 113.42
C SER A 263 -68.57 -3.77 111.92
N HIS A 264 -67.30 -3.68 111.47
CA HIS A 264 -66.96 -3.65 110.02
C HIS A 264 -65.60 -4.32 109.64
N ILE A 265 -65.35 -4.46 108.32
CA ILE A 265 -64.07 -4.80 107.61
C ILE A 265 -63.68 -6.30 107.46
N SER A 266 -63.51 -6.78 106.21
CA SER A 266 -62.25 -7.40 105.69
C SER A 266 -62.33 -7.98 104.26
N SER A 267 -61.45 -7.58 103.33
CA SER A 267 -60.90 -8.42 102.24
C SER A 267 -59.81 -7.68 101.43
N LEU A 268 -58.52 -8.01 101.63
CA LEU A 268 -57.38 -7.34 100.98
C LEU A 268 -56.40 -8.38 100.39
N GLN A 269 -56.92 -9.25 99.53
CA GLN A 269 -56.20 -10.46 99.06
C GLN A 269 -56.28 -10.70 97.54
N ALA A 270 -57.06 -9.90 96.79
CA ALA A 270 -57.26 -10.08 95.36
C ALA A 270 -56.16 -9.45 94.48
N THR A 271 -55.46 -8.41 94.96
CA THR A 271 -54.51 -7.60 94.17
C THR A 271 -53.15 -8.26 93.95
N GLN A 272 -52.78 -9.23 94.78
CA GLN A 272 -51.45 -9.85 94.73
C GLN A 272 -51.29 -10.81 93.54
N MET A 273 -52.34 -11.58 93.22
CA MET A 273 -52.33 -12.59 92.14
C MET A 273 -52.17 -11.99 90.74
N THR A 274 -52.51 -10.72 90.54
CA THR A 274 -52.49 -10.07 89.22
C THR A 274 -51.09 -9.69 88.75
N GLN A 275 -50.14 -9.48 89.68
CA GLN A 275 -48.82 -8.93 89.37
C GLN A 275 -47.82 -9.99 88.89
N GLU A 276 -47.99 -11.25 89.29
CA GLU A 276 -47.11 -12.38 88.93
C GLU A 276 -47.34 -12.93 87.51
N ALA A 277 -48.37 -12.45 86.80
CA ALA A 277 -48.60 -12.78 85.39
C ALA A 277 -47.70 -11.96 84.46
N ALA A 278 -47.81 -10.63 84.52
CA ALA A 278 -47.19 -9.70 83.58
C ALA A 278 -45.65 -9.80 83.49
N ILE A 279 -44.98 -10.25 84.54
CA ILE A 279 -43.52 -10.42 84.58
C ILE A 279 -43.05 -11.52 83.60
N ARG A 280 -43.85 -12.57 83.38
CA ARG A 280 -43.45 -13.72 82.55
C ARG A 280 -43.48 -13.43 81.05
N ASP A 281 -44.40 -12.58 80.59
CA ASP A 281 -44.53 -12.28 79.16
C ASP A 281 -43.36 -11.42 78.63
N VAL A 282 -42.84 -10.51 79.46
CA VAL A 282 -41.70 -9.64 79.13
C VAL A 282 -40.41 -10.45 78.90
N ASP A 283 -40.18 -11.50 79.69
CA ASP A 283 -38.99 -12.34 79.61
C ASP A 283 -38.96 -13.20 78.33
N ASN A 284 -40.13 -13.57 77.81
CA ASN A 284 -40.29 -14.26 76.53
C ASN A 284 -39.94 -13.34 75.35
N GLU A 285 -40.47 -12.11 75.33
CA GLU A 285 -40.21 -11.17 74.22
C GLU A 285 -38.74 -10.71 74.19
N ARG A 286 -38.09 -10.54 75.36
CA ARG A 286 -36.63 -10.30 75.47
C ARG A 286 -35.83 -11.40 74.77
N SER A 287 -36.22 -12.66 74.98
CA SER A 287 -35.51 -13.81 74.43
C SER A 287 -35.62 -13.85 72.89
N ARG A 288 -36.83 -13.61 72.38
CA ARG A 288 -37.10 -13.52 70.93
C ARG A 288 -36.32 -12.40 70.22
N LEU A 289 -36.11 -11.27 70.87
CA LEU A 289 -35.29 -10.17 70.34
C LEU A 289 -33.81 -10.53 70.27
N LYS A 290 -33.28 -11.29 71.24
CA LYS A 290 -31.89 -11.75 71.26
C LYS A 290 -31.57 -12.64 70.05
N ASP A 291 -32.46 -13.57 69.72
CA ASP A 291 -32.36 -14.47 68.56
C ASP A 291 -32.54 -13.76 67.20
N LYS A 292 -32.96 -12.49 67.22
CA LYS A 292 -32.98 -11.62 66.03
C LYS A 292 -31.67 -10.84 65.87
N VAL A 293 -31.07 -10.40 66.98
CA VAL A 293 -29.76 -9.71 66.95
C VAL A 293 -28.68 -10.64 66.40
N LEU A 294 -28.54 -11.86 66.96
CA LEU A 294 -27.50 -12.83 66.56
C LEU A 294 -27.48 -13.07 65.04
N ARG A 295 -28.64 -13.28 64.40
CA ARG A 295 -28.73 -13.48 62.95
C ARG A 295 -28.29 -12.28 62.13
N MET A 296 -28.54 -11.05 62.59
CA MET A 296 -28.03 -9.87 61.88
C MET A 296 -26.53 -9.66 62.09
N GLU A 297 -25.94 -10.23 63.15
CA GLU A 297 -24.48 -10.25 63.34
C GLU A 297 -23.81 -11.31 62.46
N GLU A 298 -24.42 -12.49 62.32
CA GLU A 298 -24.01 -13.54 61.36
C GLU A 298 -24.08 -13.03 59.91
N GLU A 299 -25.17 -12.35 59.52
CA GLU A 299 -25.32 -11.73 58.20
C GLU A 299 -24.29 -10.61 57.96
N ARG A 300 -23.99 -9.78 58.97
CA ARG A 300 -22.93 -8.75 58.91
C ARG A 300 -21.56 -9.37 58.65
N GLU A 301 -21.22 -10.45 59.34
CA GLU A 301 -19.91 -11.12 59.21
C GLU A 301 -19.78 -11.88 57.88
N SER A 302 -20.88 -12.43 57.36
CA SER A 302 -20.95 -12.98 56.01
C SER A 302 -20.69 -11.91 54.94
N LEU A 303 -21.33 -10.74 55.04
CA LEU A 303 -21.11 -9.63 54.11
C LEU A 303 -19.70 -9.03 54.23
N GLN A 304 -19.16 -8.92 55.46
CA GLN A 304 -17.81 -8.41 55.70
C GLN A 304 -16.73 -9.32 55.11
N SER A 305 -16.84 -10.64 55.30
CA SER A 305 -15.92 -11.61 54.70
C SER A 305 -16.06 -11.68 53.18
N GLN A 306 -17.27 -11.52 52.64
CA GLN A 306 -17.49 -11.42 51.18
C GLN A 306 -16.84 -10.16 50.59
N SER A 307 -16.88 -9.02 51.29
CA SER A 307 -16.16 -7.80 50.86
C SER A 307 -14.64 -8.01 50.86
N GLN A 308 -14.09 -8.57 51.93
CA GLN A 308 -12.65 -8.85 52.05
C GLN A 308 -12.15 -9.78 50.94
N ALA A 309 -12.92 -10.83 50.61
CA ALA A 309 -12.59 -11.74 49.51
C ALA A 309 -12.61 -11.07 48.12
N LEU A 310 -13.43 -10.02 47.92
CA LEU A 310 -13.42 -9.21 46.70
C LEU A 310 -12.21 -8.27 46.66
N ASP A 311 -11.87 -7.63 47.77
CA ASP A 311 -10.71 -6.73 47.88
C ASP A 311 -9.39 -7.48 47.67
N GLU A 312 -9.24 -8.68 48.26
CA GLU A 312 -8.08 -9.56 48.01
C GLU A 312 -7.98 -9.98 46.55
N ARG A 313 -9.11 -10.29 45.89
CA ARG A 313 -9.14 -10.68 44.49
C ARG A 313 -8.77 -9.52 43.56
N GLN A 314 -9.24 -8.31 43.83
CA GLN A 314 -8.81 -7.09 43.12
C GLN A 314 -7.32 -6.83 43.32
N LYS A 315 -6.81 -6.98 44.55
CA LYS A 315 -5.40 -6.81 44.89
C LYS A 315 -4.50 -7.82 44.17
N GLN A 316 -4.92 -9.09 44.08
CA GLN A 316 -4.22 -10.11 43.28
C GLN A 316 -4.22 -9.76 41.78
N GLN A 317 -5.36 -9.29 41.25
CA GLN A 317 -5.46 -8.89 39.84
C GLN A 317 -4.58 -7.68 39.49
N LEU A 318 -4.50 -6.69 40.39
CA LEU A 318 -3.54 -5.58 40.27
C LEU A 318 -2.09 -6.08 40.29
N GLN A 319 -1.74 -7.01 41.18
CA GLN A 319 -0.38 -7.58 41.24
C GLN A 319 0.00 -8.40 40.00
N SER A 320 -0.95 -9.03 39.29
CA SER A 320 -0.68 -9.62 37.97
C SER A 320 -0.40 -8.54 36.92
N LEU A 321 -1.20 -7.48 36.87
CA LEU A 321 -1.03 -6.39 35.91
C LEU A 321 0.26 -5.60 36.15
N GLU A 322 0.68 -5.41 37.41
CA GLU A 322 1.99 -4.82 37.75
C GLU A 322 3.15 -5.70 37.30
N LYS A 323 3.03 -7.03 37.43
CA LYS A 323 4.04 -7.98 36.93
C LYS A 323 4.14 -7.95 35.41
N GLU A 324 3.01 -8.00 34.70
CA GLU A 324 2.94 -7.91 33.24
C GLU A 324 3.45 -6.56 32.73
N LYS A 325 3.08 -5.45 33.38
CA LYS A 325 3.67 -4.14 33.09
C LYS A 325 5.20 -4.18 33.25
N SER A 326 5.69 -4.75 34.35
CA SER A 326 7.14 -4.82 34.61
C SER A 326 7.91 -5.69 33.60
N SER A 327 7.29 -6.73 33.03
CA SER A 327 7.91 -7.51 31.95
C SER A 327 7.94 -6.71 30.66
N HIS A 328 6.83 -6.07 30.26
CA HIS A 328 6.81 -5.21 29.08
C HIS A 328 7.79 -4.03 29.19
N GLU A 329 7.96 -3.42 30.38
CA GLU A 329 8.97 -2.37 30.60
C GLU A 329 10.41 -2.92 30.45
N ARG A 330 10.70 -4.13 30.94
CA ARG A 330 12.01 -4.78 30.69
C ARG A 330 12.20 -5.13 29.22
N ASP A 331 11.20 -5.66 28.55
CA ASP A 331 11.31 -6.11 27.16
C ASP A 331 11.43 -4.91 26.19
N MET A 332 10.72 -3.81 26.45
CA MET A 332 10.93 -2.55 25.74
C MET A 332 12.34 -1.99 25.97
N ASN A 333 12.85 -1.98 27.20
CA ASN A 333 14.22 -1.55 27.49
C ASN A 333 15.27 -2.47 26.83
N ASN A 334 15.03 -3.79 26.80
CA ASN A 334 15.88 -4.77 26.13
C ASN A 334 15.91 -4.56 24.60
N MET A 335 14.75 -4.27 23.99
CA MET A 335 14.65 -4.00 22.55
C MET A 335 15.25 -2.64 22.19
N GLN A 336 15.10 -1.62 23.03
CA GLN A 336 15.79 -0.34 22.88
C GLN A 336 17.30 -0.51 22.99
N GLY A 337 17.79 -1.20 24.02
CA GLY A 337 19.22 -1.47 24.22
C GLY A 337 19.84 -2.21 23.03
N ARG A 338 19.18 -3.24 22.50
CA ARG A 338 19.61 -3.91 21.25
C ARG A 338 19.63 -2.97 20.05
N SER A 339 18.63 -2.11 19.90
CA SER A 339 18.58 -1.11 18.82
C SER A 339 19.73 -0.09 18.92
N GLU A 340 20.11 0.28 20.15
CA GLU A 340 21.24 1.18 20.42
C GLU A 340 22.60 0.48 20.22
N GLU A 341 22.72 -0.80 20.58
CA GLU A 341 23.90 -1.64 20.30
C GLU A 341 24.08 -1.86 18.79
N GLU A 342 23.03 -2.25 18.06
CA GLU A 342 23.05 -2.44 16.61
C GLU A 342 23.39 -1.12 15.89
N ALA A 343 22.79 0.00 16.30
CA ALA A 343 23.13 1.32 15.77
C ALA A 343 24.59 1.72 16.08
N SER A 344 25.15 1.26 17.20
CA SER A 344 26.56 1.50 17.57
C SER A 344 27.52 0.64 16.76
N GLN A 345 27.21 -0.64 16.56
CA GLN A 345 27.98 -1.56 15.69
C GLN A 345 27.95 -1.11 14.22
N MET A 346 26.82 -0.59 13.74
CA MET A 346 26.72 0.00 12.40
C MET A 346 27.58 1.28 12.26
N LYS A 347 27.59 2.16 13.26
CA LYS A 347 28.49 3.33 13.28
C LYS A 347 29.96 2.92 13.34
N GLU A 348 30.31 1.91 14.13
CA GLU A 348 31.70 1.48 14.27
C GLU A 348 32.21 0.78 13.01
N SER A 349 31.41 -0.07 12.37
CA SER A 349 31.76 -0.70 11.10
C SER A 349 31.88 0.33 9.96
N GLN A 350 31.03 1.35 9.91
CA GLN A 350 31.19 2.50 9.00
C GLN A 350 32.49 3.27 9.27
N ALA A 351 32.81 3.55 10.55
CA ALA A 351 34.05 4.23 10.92
C ALA A 351 35.30 3.43 10.52
N ARG A 352 35.32 2.12 10.78
CA ARG A 352 36.40 1.20 10.37
C ARG A 352 36.54 1.15 8.84
N ALA A 353 35.44 1.11 8.10
CA ALA A 353 35.47 1.13 6.63
C ALA A 353 36.01 2.45 6.06
N LEU A 354 35.64 3.60 6.63
CA LEU A 354 36.19 4.90 6.27
C LEU A 354 37.68 5.00 6.62
N GLU A 355 38.10 4.46 7.77
CA GLU A 355 39.51 4.42 8.16
C GLU A 355 40.34 3.52 7.24
N GLU A 356 39.80 2.37 6.80
CA GLU A 356 40.41 1.52 5.78
C GLU A 356 40.55 2.23 4.42
N ILE A 357 39.50 2.92 3.96
CA ILE A 357 39.54 3.68 2.70
C ILE A 357 40.59 4.81 2.80
N SER A 358 40.65 5.50 3.94
CA SER A 358 41.68 6.52 4.24
C SER A 358 43.09 5.93 4.22
N LYS A 359 43.30 4.77 4.87
CA LYS A 359 44.59 4.04 4.85
C LYS A 359 44.97 3.62 3.42
N LYS A 360 44.03 3.08 2.64
CA LYS A 360 44.23 2.71 1.23
C LYS A 360 44.54 3.93 0.35
N HIS A 361 43.87 5.06 0.57
CA HIS A 361 44.16 6.30 -0.15
C HIS A 361 45.54 6.87 0.20
N ARG A 362 45.91 6.89 1.49
CA ARG A 362 47.24 7.31 1.94
C ARG A 362 48.34 6.44 1.31
N VAL A 363 48.22 5.12 1.34
CA VAL A 363 49.21 4.20 0.73
C VAL A 363 49.28 4.36 -0.78
N THR A 364 48.17 4.60 -1.48
CA THR A 364 48.20 4.87 -2.94
C THR A 364 48.84 6.22 -3.28
N LEU A 365 48.63 7.25 -2.46
CA LEU A 365 49.30 8.55 -2.59
C LEU A 365 50.81 8.43 -2.32
N GLU A 366 51.18 7.72 -1.26
CA GLU A 366 52.56 7.48 -0.81
C GLU A 366 53.34 6.64 -1.84
N ASN A 367 52.69 5.66 -2.48
CA ASN A 367 53.24 4.92 -3.62
C ASN A 367 53.36 5.78 -4.90
N ALA A 368 52.39 6.64 -5.19
CA ALA A 368 52.44 7.54 -6.35
C ALA A 368 53.59 8.56 -6.22
N LEU A 369 53.78 9.14 -5.03
CA LEU A 369 54.90 10.02 -4.71
C LEU A 369 56.25 9.29 -4.81
N ASN A 370 56.37 8.10 -4.22
CA ASN A 370 57.57 7.27 -4.35
C ASN A 370 57.90 6.92 -5.81
N ASN A 371 56.90 6.67 -6.66
CA ASN A 371 57.12 6.36 -8.06
C ASN A 371 57.51 7.61 -8.85
N ALA A 372 56.85 8.75 -8.64
CA ALA A 372 57.25 10.03 -9.24
C ALA A 372 58.68 10.45 -8.82
N GLU A 373 59.10 10.17 -7.59
CA GLU A 373 60.46 10.43 -7.13
C GLU A 373 61.49 9.48 -7.76
N LYS A 374 61.18 8.19 -7.90
CA LYS A 374 62.02 7.25 -8.68
C LYS A 374 62.12 7.68 -10.15
N GLU A 375 61.04 8.18 -10.73
CA GLU A 375 60.97 8.61 -12.13
C GLU A 375 61.79 9.89 -12.36
N LYS A 376 61.69 10.86 -11.44
CA LYS A 376 62.58 12.03 -11.37
C LYS A 376 64.04 11.62 -11.23
N ASN A 377 64.35 10.64 -10.37
CA ASN A 377 65.73 10.18 -10.16
C ASN A 377 66.25 9.40 -11.38
N ARG A 378 65.39 8.67 -12.10
CA ARG A 378 65.73 8.06 -13.40
C ARG A 378 66.06 9.13 -14.43
N MET A 379 65.20 10.13 -14.59
CA MET A 379 65.41 11.28 -15.49
C MET A 379 66.70 12.05 -15.19
N LEU A 380 67.06 12.22 -13.90
CA LEU A 380 68.32 12.84 -13.51
C LEU A 380 69.54 11.97 -13.88
N LEU A 381 69.44 10.65 -13.76
CA LEU A 381 70.50 9.72 -14.15
C LEU A 381 70.64 9.62 -15.68
N GLU A 382 69.52 9.61 -16.41
CA GLU A 382 69.46 9.69 -17.87
C GLU A 382 70.09 11.01 -18.36
N GLN A 383 69.78 12.14 -17.72
CA GLN A 383 70.41 13.44 -18.01
C GLN A 383 71.92 13.46 -17.70
N GLN A 384 72.38 12.75 -16.67
CA GLN A 384 73.80 12.58 -16.39
C GLN A 384 74.50 11.75 -17.47
N PHE A 385 73.90 10.64 -17.93
CA PHE A 385 74.44 9.87 -19.06
C PHE A 385 74.43 10.66 -20.37
N GLU A 386 73.42 11.50 -20.62
CA GLU A 386 73.37 12.38 -21.80
C GLU A 386 74.54 13.40 -21.77
N MET A 387 74.81 13.99 -20.59
CA MET A 387 75.95 14.90 -20.36
C MET A 387 77.30 14.20 -20.51
N GLU A 388 77.48 13.00 -19.95
CA GLU A 388 78.71 12.21 -20.12
C GLU A 388 78.90 11.79 -21.58
N ARG A 389 77.83 11.39 -22.28
CA ARG A 389 77.92 11.08 -23.72
C ARG A 389 78.35 12.29 -24.53
N LEU A 390 77.79 13.48 -24.27
CA LEU A 390 78.19 14.71 -24.96
C LEU A 390 79.66 15.06 -24.69
N SER A 391 80.11 14.99 -23.43
CA SER A 391 81.52 15.17 -23.06
C SER A 391 82.46 14.17 -23.76
N LEU A 392 82.06 12.90 -23.87
CA LEU A 392 82.84 11.87 -24.57
C LEU A 392 82.83 12.08 -26.10
N GLU A 393 81.73 12.57 -26.67
CA GLU A 393 81.62 12.92 -28.09
C GLU A 393 82.48 14.16 -28.42
N GLU A 394 82.52 15.18 -27.55
CA GLU A 394 83.44 16.33 -27.64
C GLU A 394 84.91 15.89 -27.58
N GLN A 395 85.30 15.09 -26.57
CA GLN A 395 86.67 14.54 -26.47
C GLN A 395 87.06 13.74 -27.72
N LYS A 396 86.13 12.95 -28.27
CA LYS A 396 86.28 12.18 -29.52
C LYS A 396 86.38 13.08 -30.76
N THR A 397 85.75 14.25 -30.80
CA THR A 397 85.98 15.25 -31.87
C THR A 397 87.34 15.95 -31.72
N THR A 398 87.77 16.25 -30.49
CA THR A 398 89.07 16.88 -30.21
C THR A 398 90.23 15.93 -30.58
N LEU A 399 90.12 14.65 -30.23
CA LEU A 399 91.08 13.61 -30.61
C LEU A 399 91.11 13.35 -32.13
N ARG A 400 89.99 13.53 -32.83
CA ARG A 400 89.95 13.49 -34.30
C ARG A 400 90.68 14.69 -34.90
N GLN A 401 90.39 15.91 -34.44
CA GLN A 401 91.11 17.11 -34.88
C GLN A 401 92.63 16.97 -34.66
N GLN A 402 93.08 16.44 -33.51
CA GLN A 402 94.51 16.18 -33.29
C GLN A 402 95.10 15.11 -34.23
N LEU A 403 94.31 14.11 -34.62
CA LEU A 403 94.72 13.08 -35.59
C LEU A 403 94.78 13.64 -37.02
N ASP A 404 93.84 14.51 -37.38
CA ASP A 404 93.75 15.20 -38.66
C ASP A 404 94.90 16.23 -38.78
N GLU A 405 95.14 17.03 -37.74
CA GLU A 405 96.30 17.95 -37.62
C GLU A 405 97.63 17.20 -37.76
N LEU A 406 97.81 16.06 -37.07
CA LEU A 406 98.99 15.21 -37.23
C LEU A 406 99.11 14.62 -38.65
N SER A 407 97.99 14.33 -39.31
CA SER A 407 97.97 13.80 -40.67
C SER A 407 98.28 14.88 -41.71
N GLU A 408 97.78 16.11 -41.52
CA GLU A 408 98.18 17.29 -42.30
C GLU A 408 99.65 17.64 -42.06
N GLU A 409 100.13 17.58 -40.82
CA GLU A 409 101.53 17.84 -40.50
C GLU A 409 102.46 16.78 -41.14
N LEU A 410 102.09 15.49 -41.11
CA LEU A 410 102.80 14.44 -41.85
C LEU A 410 102.74 14.66 -43.37
N ASN A 411 101.59 15.06 -43.92
CA ASN A 411 101.47 15.38 -45.35
C ASN A 411 102.30 16.61 -45.74
N SER A 412 102.41 17.62 -44.87
CA SER A 412 103.29 18.77 -45.08
C SER A 412 104.78 18.36 -45.09
N LYS A 413 105.17 17.45 -44.19
CA LYS A 413 106.53 16.89 -44.12
C LYS A 413 106.83 15.98 -45.31
N LEU A 414 105.87 15.19 -45.76
CA LEU A 414 105.96 14.33 -46.94
C LEU A 414 106.05 15.14 -48.25
N THR A 415 105.25 16.20 -48.38
CA THR A 415 105.30 17.09 -49.54
C THR A 415 106.57 17.96 -49.55
N ALA A 416 107.04 18.45 -48.40
CA ALA A 416 108.34 19.11 -48.28
C ALA A 416 109.50 18.16 -48.65
N ALA A 417 109.51 16.93 -48.16
CA ALA A 417 110.49 15.92 -48.56
C ALA A 417 110.43 15.62 -50.07
N SER A 418 109.22 15.56 -50.65
CA SER A 418 109.01 15.36 -52.09
C SER A 418 109.51 16.56 -52.91
N GLN A 419 109.35 17.78 -52.42
CA GLN A 419 109.89 19.00 -53.03
C GLN A 419 111.43 19.02 -52.95
N GLU A 420 112.03 18.54 -51.87
CA GLU A 420 113.49 18.46 -51.72
C GLU A 420 114.09 17.35 -52.62
N VAL A 421 113.40 16.21 -52.79
CA VAL A 421 113.71 15.23 -53.84
C VAL A 421 113.55 15.86 -55.24
N GLY A 422 112.59 16.76 -55.44
CA GLY A 422 112.47 17.59 -56.64
C GLY A 422 113.68 18.52 -56.86
N ARG A 423 114.15 19.19 -55.81
CA ARG A 423 115.38 20.02 -55.84
C ARG A 423 116.62 19.20 -56.16
N ILE A 424 116.78 18.00 -55.59
CA ILE A 424 117.89 17.09 -55.90
C ILE A 424 117.84 16.64 -57.38
N ASN A 425 116.64 16.41 -57.93
CA ASN A 425 116.46 16.12 -59.37
C ASN A 425 116.66 17.33 -60.31
N LEU A 426 116.56 18.56 -59.80
CA LEU A 426 116.94 19.77 -60.52
C LEU A 426 118.46 20.02 -60.43
N PHE A 427 119.06 19.80 -59.26
CA PHE A 427 120.50 19.98 -59.03
C PHE A 427 121.35 18.96 -59.82
N SER A 428 120.83 17.73 -60.01
CA SER A 428 121.45 16.74 -60.89
C SER A 428 121.39 17.11 -62.38
N ARG A 429 120.41 17.93 -62.79
CA ARG A 429 120.31 18.48 -64.16
C ARG A 429 121.27 19.64 -64.44
N PHE A 430 121.66 20.41 -63.42
CA PHE A 430 122.47 21.63 -63.62
C PHE A 430 124.00 21.41 -63.64
N ARG A 431 124.48 20.16 -63.50
CA ARG A 431 125.92 19.84 -63.36
C ARG A 431 126.61 19.34 -64.64
N LYS A 432 126.36 19.97 -65.80
CA LYS A 432 127.12 19.71 -67.05
C LYS A 432 127.37 21.01 -67.84
N SER A 433 128.66 21.32 -68.10
CA SER A 433 129.25 22.56 -68.68
C SER A 433 129.57 23.64 -67.63
N GLN A 434 130.73 24.32 -67.63
CA GLN A 434 131.93 24.21 -68.49
C GLN A 434 133.24 24.37 -67.65
N LYS A 435 134.43 24.47 -68.27
CA LYS A 435 135.78 24.33 -67.64
C LYS A 435 136.71 25.54 -67.93
N PHE A 436 137.93 25.48 -67.36
CA PHE A 436 139.21 26.21 -67.63
C PHE A 436 139.51 27.43 -66.70
N SER A 437 140.75 27.65 -66.20
CA SER A 437 141.96 26.80 -66.21
C SER A 437 143.01 27.09 -65.09
N GLU A 438 144.03 26.22 -65.04
CA GLU A 438 145.43 26.27 -64.50
C GLU A 438 145.91 27.40 -63.52
N LEU A 439 146.70 27.20 -62.45
CA LEU A 439 148.01 26.50 -62.24
C LEU A 439 149.21 27.11 -63.02
N PRO A 440 150.50 26.99 -62.59
CA PRO A 440 151.09 26.88 -61.22
C PRO A 440 152.49 27.59 -61.07
N LYS A 441 153.29 27.23 -60.02
CA LYS A 441 154.79 27.17 -59.98
C LYS A 441 155.63 28.47 -59.85
N GLU A 442 156.94 28.46 -59.49
CA GLU A 442 157.78 27.68 -58.52
C GLU A 442 159.23 28.26 -58.48
N LEU A 443 160.03 27.89 -57.45
CA LEU A 443 161.51 27.82 -57.40
C LEU A 443 162.44 29.08 -57.46
N ASP A 444 163.52 28.99 -56.65
CA ASP A 444 164.93 29.40 -56.89
C ASP A 444 165.37 30.87 -57.15
N SER A 445 166.60 31.31 -56.83
CA SER A 445 167.65 30.79 -55.91
C SER A 445 168.81 31.82 -55.66
N CYS A 446 169.73 31.48 -54.76
CA CYS A 446 171.19 31.79 -54.77
C CYS A 446 171.78 33.22 -54.61
N GLN A 447 172.53 33.37 -53.51
CA GLN A 447 173.95 33.80 -53.44
C GLN A 447 174.43 35.12 -54.12
N GLY A 448 174.47 36.20 -53.33
CA GLY A 448 175.72 36.64 -52.66
C GLY A 448 176.86 37.37 -53.42
N GLY A 449 177.05 38.66 -53.09
CA GLY A 449 178.36 39.17 -52.65
C GLY A 449 179.04 40.33 -53.42
N LYS A 450 179.75 41.17 -52.65
CA LYS A 450 181.02 41.88 -52.97
C LYS A 450 180.95 43.08 -53.97
N THR A 451 181.73 44.16 -53.86
CA THR A 451 182.76 44.58 -52.86
C THR A 451 183.10 46.09 -52.97
N SER A 452 183.61 46.68 -51.87
CA SER A 452 184.76 47.62 -51.79
C SER A 452 184.75 48.98 -52.53
N GLU A 453 185.10 50.06 -51.81
CA GLU A 453 186.30 50.85 -52.18
C GLU A 453 186.91 51.67 -51.02
N GLN A 454 188.18 52.12 -51.22
CA GLN A 454 188.97 53.13 -50.47
C GLN A 454 189.54 52.77 -49.07
N ARG A 455 190.76 53.21 -48.67
CA ARG A 455 192.02 53.60 -49.38
C ARG A 455 193.14 53.83 -48.34
N VAL A 456 194.42 53.62 -48.73
CA VAL A 456 195.66 54.25 -48.18
C VAL A 456 196.05 53.97 -46.70
N ASP A 457 197.29 53.64 -46.30
CA ASP A 457 198.47 52.97 -46.93
C ASP A 457 199.21 52.23 -45.76
N TYR A 458 200.48 52.39 -45.30
CA TYR A 458 201.72 53.09 -45.70
C TYR A 458 202.96 52.51 -44.95
N ALA A 459 204.16 52.58 -45.54
CA ALA A 459 205.49 52.15 -45.03
C ALA A 459 205.69 50.63 -44.71
N GLY A 460 206.91 50.06 -44.85
CA GLY A 460 208.12 50.62 -45.48
C GLY A 460 209.40 49.81 -45.22
N THR A 461 210.02 49.31 -46.31
CA THR A 461 211.47 48.97 -46.50
C THR A 461 212.22 48.08 -45.49
N LEU A 462 213.00 47.12 -46.01
CA LEU A 462 214.46 47.10 -45.83
C LEU A 462 215.17 46.13 -46.81
N THR A 463 216.13 46.68 -47.57
CA THR A 463 217.37 46.05 -48.09
C THR A 463 217.38 44.87 -49.08
N ASP A 464 218.44 44.68 -49.90
CA ASP A 464 219.16 45.68 -50.71
C ASP A 464 220.23 45.06 -51.66
N VAL A 465 220.60 45.90 -52.63
CA VAL A 465 221.91 46.07 -53.29
C VAL A 465 223.07 45.18 -52.82
N HIS A 466 223.61 44.40 -53.78
CA HIS A 466 225.01 44.37 -54.26
C HIS A 466 225.14 43.21 -55.28
N ARG A 467 225.81 43.26 -56.45
CA ARG A 467 226.59 44.27 -57.20
C ARG A 467 226.31 44.02 -58.71
N SER A 468 226.24 45.04 -59.58
CA SER A 468 227.37 45.70 -60.26
C SER A 468 228.27 44.70 -61.02
N LEU A 469 228.52 44.81 -62.34
CA LEU A 469 228.29 45.89 -63.31
C LEU A 469 227.56 45.36 -64.58
N CYS A 470 226.82 46.21 -65.32
CA CYS A 470 226.89 46.38 -66.80
C CYS A 470 225.70 47.10 -67.49
N LEU A 471 224.44 46.91 -67.07
CA LEU A 471 223.27 47.18 -67.93
C LEU A 471 222.71 48.62 -67.90
N SER A 472 223.47 49.63 -68.32
CA SER A 472 223.01 51.04 -68.38
C SER A 472 222.39 51.48 -69.71
N GLU A 473 222.10 50.56 -70.64
CA GLU A 473 221.51 50.89 -71.95
C GLU A 473 219.96 50.85 -71.98
N PHE A 474 219.33 50.23 -70.97
CA PHE A 474 217.88 50.00 -70.94
C PHE A 474 217.07 51.30 -70.67
N ASP A 475 217.57 52.17 -69.80
CA ASP A 475 216.79 53.26 -69.20
C ASP A 475 216.29 54.30 -70.22
N ARG A 476 216.99 54.50 -71.34
CA ARG A 476 216.69 55.57 -72.29
C ARG A 476 215.55 55.28 -73.27
N LEU A 477 215.12 54.03 -73.42
CA LEU A 477 213.97 53.67 -74.26
C LEU A 477 212.65 53.63 -73.48
N SER A 478 212.71 53.27 -72.19
CA SER A 478 211.53 53.14 -71.32
C SER A 478 210.73 54.44 -71.17
N VAL A 479 211.43 55.58 -71.03
CA VAL A 479 210.81 56.88 -70.67
C VAL A 479 209.77 57.35 -71.69
N SER A 480 210.06 57.31 -73.00
CA SER A 480 209.12 57.80 -74.02
C SER A 480 207.88 56.91 -74.19
N GLN A 481 207.96 55.64 -73.80
CA GLN A 481 206.80 54.74 -73.83
C GLN A 481 205.83 55.03 -72.67
N GLY A 482 206.36 55.44 -71.51
CA GLY A 482 205.55 55.75 -70.32
C GLY A 482 204.60 56.94 -70.48
N GLU A 483 205.01 58.01 -71.19
CA GLU A 483 204.17 59.21 -71.37
C GLU A 483 202.87 58.91 -72.14
N LEU A 484 202.94 58.04 -73.14
CA LEU A 484 201.81 57.66 -73.98
C LEU A 484 200.80 56.78 -73.21
N GLU A 485 201.28 55.94 -72.29
CA GLU A 485 200.40 55.17 -71.40
C GLU A 485 199.68 56.05 -70.36
N ILE A 486 200.32 57.12 -69.87
CA ILE A 486 199.74 58.01 -68.86
C ILE A 486 198.48 58.71 -69.38
N GLN A 487 198.52 59.28 -70.59
CA GLN A 487 197.30 59.88 -71.17
C GLN A 487 196.18 58.85 -71.37
N LYS A 488 196.53 57.62 -71.80
CA LYS A 488 195.53 56.58 -72.02
C LYS A 488 194.81 56.19 -70.72
N ARG A 489 195.56 55.98 -69.63
CA ARG A 489 195.02 55.73 -68.28
C ARG A 489 194.12 56.88 -67.79
N GLN A 490 194.49 58.14 -68.07
CA GLN A 490 193.67 59.31 -67.70
C GLN A 490 192.34 59.40 -68.48
N HIS A 491 192.31 58.99 -69.75
CA HIS A 491 191.07 58.92 -70.52
C HIS A 491 190.18 57.76 -70.08
N GLU A 492 190.76 56.58 -69.82
CA GLU A 492 190.03 55.40 -69.32
C GLU A 492 189.37 55.69 -67.96
N ALA A 493 190.06 56.34 -67.02
CA ALA A 493 189.49 56.70 -65.71
C ALA A 493 188.28 57.66 -65.79
N LYS A 494 188.29 58.64 -66.72
CA LYS A 494 187.15 59.55 -66.97
C LYS A 494 185.97 58.83 -67.62
N LEU A 495 186.23 57.79 -68.41
CA LEU A 495 185.22 56.95 -69.05
C LEU A 495 184.56 55.93 -68.09
N ILE A 496 185.21 55.61 -66.99
CA ILE A 496 184.67 54.76 -65.91
C ILE A 496 183.76 55.61 -65.01
N THR A 497 184.30 56.68 -64.41
CA THR A 497 183.57 57.57 -63.48
C THR A 497 182.26 58.12 -64.06
N THR A 498 182.28 58.60 -65.32
CA THR A 498 181.04 59.08 -65.98
C THR A 498 179.99 57.98 -66.22
N LYS A 499 180.41 56.71 -66.41
CA LYS A 499 179.47 55.57 -66.49
C LYS A 499 178.91 55.19 -65.12
N GLU A 500 179.71 55.30 -64.07
CA GLU A 500 179.29 55.00 -62.69
C GLU A 500 178.28 56.02 -62.17
N GLU A 501 178.44 57.29 -62.50
CA GLU A 501 177.47 58.35 -62.20
C GLU A 501 176.13 58.15 -62.94
N GLU A 502 176.15 57.87 -64.24
CA GLU A 502 174.92 57.57 -64.99
C GLU A 502 174.26 56.27 -64.53
N LYS A 503 175.05 55.25 -64.18
CA LYS A 503 174.51 54.03 -63.56
C LYS A 503 173.81 54.35 -62.23
N HIS A 504 174.42 55.14 -61.34
CA HIS A 504 173.78 55.53 -60.08
C HIS A 504 172.47 56.31 -60.28
N LYS A 505 172.37 57.15 -61.32
CA LYS A 505 171.12 57.84 -61.68
C LYS A 505 170.05 56.85 -62.15
N MET A 506 170.42 55.89 -62.99
CA MET A 506 169.52 54.82 -63.47
C MET A 506 169.06 53.90 -62.34
N ASP A 507 169.98 53.39 -61.52
CA ASP A 507 169.70 52.51 -60.38
C ASP A 507 168.76 53.22 -59.37
N LYS A 508 168.97 54.54 -59.11
CA LYS A 508 168.08 55.34 -58.25
C LYS A 508 166.69 55.56 -58.87
N MET A 509 166.60 55.86 -60.16
CA MET A 509 165.31 56.03 -60.83
C MET A 509 164.50 54.72 -60.91
N ALA A 510 165.18 53.58 -61.06
CA ALA A 510 164.54 52.26 -60.98
C ALA A 510 163.94 52.04 -59.58
N LEU A 511 164.73 52.21 -58.51
CA LEU A 511 164.25 52.04 -57.13
C LEU A 511 163.10 53.01 -56.79
N GLU A 512 163.18 54.26 -57.24
CA GLU A 512 162.10 55.24 -57.07
C GLU A 512 160.82 54.88 -57.81
N LEU A 513 160.88 54.12 -58.90
CA LEU A 513 159.71 53.60 -59.60
C LEU A 513 159.17 52.35 -58.90
N GLU A 514 160.02 51.40 -58.51
CA GLU A 514 159.62 50.19 -57.77
C GLU A 514 158.89 50.53 -56.46
N LEU A 515 159.38 51.52 -55.70
CA LEU A 515 158.73 52.00 -54.48
C LEU A 515 157.35 52.64 -54.77
N LYS A 516 157.20 53.37 -55.88
CA LYS A 516 155.90 53.96 -56.28
C LYS A 516 154.92 52.88 -56.74
N TRP A 517 155.38 51.89 -57.51
CA TRP A 517 154.55 50.77 -57.96
C TRP A 517 154.10 49.87 -56.81
N THR A 518 155.00 49.51 -55.90
CA THR A 518 154.67 48.66 -54.74
C THR A 518 153.69 49.34 -53.77
N GLU A 519 153.87 50.63 -53.49
CA GLU A 519 152.91 51.38 -52.66
C GLU A 519 151.55 51.55 -53.36
N THR A 520 151.52 51.83 -54.66
CA THR A 520 150.27 51.90 -55.44
C THR A 520 149.52 50.56 -55.41
N LEU A 521 150.22 49.45 -55.67
CA LEU A 521 149.65 48.11 -55.60
C LEU A 521 149.12 47.78 -54.19
N ARG A 522 149.82 48.22 -53.14
CA ARG A 522 149.39 48.06 -51.74
C ARG A 522 148.11 48.83 -51.43
N GLN A 523 147.92 50.02 -52.02
CA GLN A 523 146.73 50.84 -51.86
C GLN A 523 145.52 50.25 -52.59
N GLU A 524 145.65 49.82 -53.85
CA GLU A 524 144.55 49.15 -54.56
C GLU A 524 144.16 47.83 -53.90
N CYS A 525 145.16 47.02 -53.48
CA CYS A 525 144.94 45.82 -52.67
C CYS A 525 144.37 46.11 -51.26
N LYS A 526 144.27 47.38 -50.82
CA LYS A 526 143.56 47.78 -49.60
C LYS A 526 142.10 48.12 -49.92
N LYS A 527 141.86 48.95 -50.94
CA LYS A 527 140.50 49.33 -51.40
C LYS A 527 139.64 48.10 -51.71
N LEU A 528 140.14 47.16 -52.51
CA LEU A 528 139.45 45.92 -52.86
C LEU A 528 139.10 45.03 -51.66
N ARG A 529 139.78 45.20 -50.51
CA ARG A 529 139.49 44.51 -49.24
C ARG A 529 138.58 45.30 -48.29
N GLU A 530 138.22 46.52 -48.66
CA GLU A 530 137.25 47.38 -47.98
C GLU A 530 135.93 47.35 -48.75
N GLU A 531 135.96 47.53 -50.07
CA GLU A 531 134.84 47.31 -51.01
C GLU A 531 134.19 45.92 -50.81
N LEU A 532 134.96 44.83 -50.89
CA LEU A 532 134.46 43.45 -50.68
C LEU A 532 133.87 43.21 -49.26
N ARG A 533 134.20 44.06 -48.29
CA ARG A 533 133.65 43.99 -46.93
C ARG A 533 132.34 44.77 -46.82
N GLU A 534 132.26 45.91 -47.49
CA GLU A 534 131.05 46.73 -47.59
C GLU A 534 129.98 45.96 -48.39
N ASP A 535 130.32 45.37 -49.54
CA ASP A 535 129.46 44.43 -50.29
C ASP A 535 128.90 43.32 -49.40
N HIS A 536 129.74 42.72 -48.54
CA HIS A 536 129.33 41.60 -47.69
C HIS A 536 128.41 42.04 -46.55
N GLU A 537 128.69 43.18 -45.92
CA GLU A 537 127.82 43.73 -44.86
C GLU A 537 126.50 44.29 -45.44
N GLU A 538 126.48 44.87 -46.64
CA GLU A 538 125.26 45.31 -47.31
C GLU A 538 124.38 44.12 -47.76
N ALA A 539 124.99 43.07 -48.33
CA ALA A 539 124.26 41.83 -48.66
C ALA A 539 123.68 41.16 -47.40
N LYS A 540 124.43 41.15 -46.29
CA LYS A 540 124.02 40.63 -44.99
C LYS A 540 122.91 41.47 -44.35
N ALA A 541 123.00 42.80 -44.40
CA ALA A 541 121.96 43.71 -43.93
C ALA A 541 120.67 43.54 -44.75
N SER A 542 120.79 43.43 -46.08
CA SER A 542 119.67 43.18 -46.99
C SER A 542 118.97 41.84 -46.69
N ALA A 543 119.75 40.77 -46.50
CA ALA A 543 119.21 39.45 -46.14
C ALA A 543 118.50 39.45 -44.77
N LEU A 544 119.05 40.15 -43.77
CA LEU A 544 118.41 40.31 -42.45
C LEU A 544 117.12 41.14 -42.54
N SER A 545 117.09 42.20 -43.35
CA SER A 545 115.89 43.00 -43.59
C SER A 545 114.78 42.20 -44.28
N GLN A 546 115.12 41.40 -45.31
CA GLN A 546 114.17 40.52 -45.99
C GLN A 546 113.64 39.42 -45.06
N LEU A 547 114.50 38.84 -44.21
CA LEU A 547 114.08 37.84 -43.22
C LEU A 547 113.14 38.43 -42.17
N ALA A 548 113.43 39.64 -41.68
CA ALA A 548 112.55 40.37 -40.76
C ALA A 548 111.18 40.65 -41.40
N GLN A 549 111.15 41.16 -42.64
CA GLN A 549 109.92 41.42 -43.38
C GLN A 549 109.10 40.14 -43.64
N SER A 550 109.75 39.02 -43.99
CA SER A 550 109.08 37.72 -44.12
C SER A 550 108.44 37.31 -42.79
N LYS A 551 109.15 37.42 -41.68
CA LYS A 551 108.65 37.04 -40.35
C LYS A 551 107.51 37.95 -39.87
N GLU A 552 107.56 39.24 -40.16
CA GLU A 552 106.46 40.16 -39.84
C GLU A 552 105.22 39.88 -40.69
N GLN A 553 105.38 39.57 -41.99
CA GLN A 553 104.28 39.16 -42.85
C GLN A 553 103.67 37.81 -42.43
N GLU A 554 104.50 36.82 -42.10
CA GLU A 554 104.05 35.53 -41.55
C GLU A 554 103.23 35.73 -40.26
N MET A 555 103.69 36.60 -39.36
CA MET A 555 103.00 36.92 -38.11
C MET A 555 101.71 37.72 -38.33
N SER A 556 101.64 38.62 -39.34
CA SER A 556 100.38 39.29 -39.73
C SER A 556 99.38 38.29 -40.28
N ASN A 557 99.79 37.48 -41.27
CA ASN A 557 98.95 36.46 -41.89
C ASN A 557 98.39 35.47 -40.84
N ALA A 558 99.21 35.06 -39.87
CA ALA A 558 98.79 34.20 -38.76
C ALA A 558 97.78 34.89 -37.83
N ARG A 559 98.02 36.16 -37.44
CA ARG A 559 97.09 36.95 -36.63
C ARG A 559 95.75 37.14 -37.32
N GLU A 560 95.75 37.49 -38.60
CA GLU A 560 94.52 37.64 -39.39
C GLU A 560 93.77 36.31 -39.54
N SER A 561 94.49 35.20 -39.73
CA SER A 561 93.88 33.86 -39.81
C SER A 561 93.17 33.50 -38.50
N TRP A 562 93.84 33.69 -37.37
CA TRP A 562 93.24 33.50 -36.04
C TRP A 562 92.09 34.48 -35.77
N GLN A 563 92.21 35.74 -36.20
CA GLN A 563 91.16 36.73 -35.99
C GLN A 563 89.89 36.39 -36.81
N ARG A 564 90.02 36.03 -38.09
CA ARG A 564 88.91 35.48 -38.89
C ARG A 564 88.29 34.27 -38.19
N LYS A 565 89.10 33.38 -37.61
CA LYS A 565 88.60 32.20 -36.92
C LYS A 565 87.84 32.51 -35.63
N VAL A 566 88.21 33.59 -34.92
CA VAL A 566 87.46 34.12 -33.78
C VAL A 566 86.16 34.79 -34.25
N GLU A 567 86.19 35.52 -35.36
CA GLU A 567 85.01 36.14 -35.98
C GLU A 567 83.99 35.07 -36.43
N ASP A 568 84.43 34.02 -37.16
CA ASP A 568 83.63 32.83 -37.52
C ASP A 568 82.92 32.21 -36.31
N LEU A 569 83.63 32.05 -35.19
CA LEU A 569 83.13 31.42 -33.98
C LEU A 569 82.14 32.33 -33.23
N LEU A 570 82.36 33.65 -33.23
CA LEU A 570 81.43 34.62 -32.69
C LEU A 570 80.13 34.68 -33.51
N GLU A 571 80.21 34.60 -34.84
CA GLU A 571 79.02 34.49 -35.69
C GLU A 571 78.25 33.20 -35.42
N GLN A 572 78.93 32.04 -35.35
CA GLN A 572 78.30 30.76 -34.99
C GLN A 572 77.62 30.80 -33.61
N ILE A 573 78.28 31.39 -32.60
CA ILE A 573 77.69 31.59 -31.27
C ILE A 573 76.46 32.53 -31.34
N SER A 574 76.47 33.55 -32.20
CA SER A 574 75.33 34.45 -32.38
C SER A 574 74.12 33.74 -33.04
N LEU A 575 74.37 32.93 -34.07
CA LEU A 575 73.35 32.13 -34.77
C LEU A 575 72.75 31.06 -33.85
N LEU A 576 73.58 30.38 -33.05
CA LEU A 576 73.11 29.42 -32.05
C LEU A 576 72.25 30.10 -30.97
N LYS A 577 72.64 31.27 -30.47
CA LYS A 577 71.82 32.06 -29.53
C LYS A 577 70.47 32.45 -30.15
N GLN A 578 70.47 32.99 -31.37
CA GLN A 578 69.25 33.39 -32.06
C GLN A 578 68.33 32.19 -32.35
N SER A 579 68.89 31.03 -32.69
CA SER A 579 68.14 29.78 -32.87
C SER A 579 67.51 29.29 -31.56
N LEU A 580 68.26 29.31 -30.46
CA LEU A 580 67.76 28.92 -29.13
C LEU A 580 66.69 29.89 -28.62
N GLU A 581 66.87 31.20 -28.81
CA GLU A 581 65.89 32.22 -28.44
C GLU A 581 64.60 32.11 -29.28
N MET A 582 64.73 31.79 -30.57
CA MET A 582 63.58 31.47 -31.42
C MET A 582 62.86 30.20 -30.94
N GLN A 583 63.57 29.12 -30.63
CA GLN A 583 62.96 27.89 -30.07
C GLN A 583 62.30 28.13 -28.69
N LEU A 584 62.90 28.98 -27.86
CA LEU A 584 62.31 29.39 -26.59
C LEU A 584 61.00 30.15 -26.81
N SER A 585 60.97 31.11 -27.74
CA SER A 585 59.75 31.85 -28.08
C SER A 585 58.64 30.96 -28.67
N GLN A 586 59.01 29.99 -29.51
CA GLN A 586 58.07 29.03 -30.12
C GLN A 586 57.48 28.07 -29.08
N SER A 587 58.31 27.54 -28.19
CA SER A 587 57.85 26.66 -27.09
C SER A 587 57.01 27.44 -26.06
N GLN A 588 57.38 28.68 -25.74
CA GLN A 588 56.59 29.56 -24.88
C GLN A 588 55.22 29.92 -25.50
N SER A 589 55.18 30.24 -26.79
CA SER A 589 53.91 30.47 -27.52
C SER A 589 53.04 29.21 -27.55
N SER A 590 53.64 28.04 -27.78
CA SER A 590 52.93 26.76 -27.78
C SER A 590 52.34 26.44 -26.40
N LEU A 591 53.11 26.70 -25.32
CA LEU A 591 52.65 26.56 -23.94
C LEU A 591 51.49 27.52 -23.62
N GLN A 592 51.56 28.77 -24.07
CA GLN A 592 50.48 29.75 -23.88
C GLN A 592 49.20 29.35 -24.62
N GLN A 593 49.31 28.83 -25.85
CA GLN A 593 48.17 28.30 -26.60
C GLN A 593 47.53 27.10 -25.89
N LEU A 594 48.33 26.15 -25.42
CA LEU A 594 47.84 24.97 -24.69
C LEU A 594 47.22 25.35 -23.32
N GLN A 595 47.81 26.30 -22.60
CA GLN A 595 47.22 26.87 -21.38
C GLN A 595 45.88 27.54 -21.66
N HIS A 596 45.74 28.24 -22.79
CA HIS A 596 44.47 28.85 -23.17
C HIS A 596 43.42 27.78 -23.54
N GLN A 597 43.80 26.74 -24.30
CA GLN A 597 42.92 25.60 -24.58
C GLN A 597 42.42 24.92 -23.31
N PHE A 598 43.30 24.58 -22.36
CA PHE A 598 42.88 24.03 -21.06
C PHE A 598 42.01 25.00 -20.23
N SER A 599 42.16 26.32 -20.40
CA SER A 599 41.26 27.29 -19.76
C SER A 599 39.86 27.26 -20.39
N GLN A 600 39.75 27.19 -21.72
CA GLN A 600 38.49 27.08 -22.46
C GLN A 600 37.78 25.75 -22.15
N GLU A 601 38.50 24.63 -22.15
CA GLU A 601 37.94 23.31 -21.81
C GLU A 601 37.41 23.28 -20.37
N ARG A 602 38.14 23.87 -19.41
CA ARG A 602 37.67 24.01 -18.02
C ARG A 602 36.41 24.85 -17.90
N GLU A 603 36.30 25.95 -18.64
CA GLU A 603 35.10 26.79 -18.64
C GLU A 603 33.92 26.09 -19.31
N HIS A 604 34.15 25.40 -20.43
CA HIS A 604 33.13 24.62 -21.11
C HIS A 604 32.58 23.47 -20.24
N LEU A 605 33.46 22.69 -19.60
CA LEU A 605 33.08 21.63 -18.65
C LEU A 605 32.34 22.21 -17.43
N ARG A 606 32.70 23.41 -16.97
CA ARG A 606 32.00 24.09 -15.87
C ARG A 606 30.59 24.50 -16.28
N MET A 607 30.42 25.06 -17.48
CA MET A 607 29.09 25.36 -18.04
C MET A 607 28.24 24.10 -18.18
N GLN A 608 28.79 23.00 -18.70
CA GLN A 608 28.07 21.72 -18.79
C GLN A 608 27.61 21.20 -17.41
N LEU A 609 28.45 21.35 -16.38
CA LEU A 609 28.08 20.96 -15.00
C LEU A 609 26.97 21.85 -14.42
N ASP A 610 27.03 23.17 -14.64
CA ASP A 610 25.97 24.11 -14.21
C ASP A 610 24.65 23.88 -14.98
N GLU A 611 24.72 23.55 -16.28
CA GLU A 611 23.56 23.15 -17.09
C GLU A 611 22.94 21.84 -16.58
N LEU A 612 23.74 20.80 -16.34
CA LEU A 612 23.26 19.53 -15.78
C LEU A 612 22.68 19.71 -14.36
N GLN A 613 23.29 20.57 -13.52
CA GLN A 613 22.79 20.88 -12.19
C GLN A 613 21.45 21.63 -12.24
N THR A 614 21.31 22.63 -13.10
CA THR A 614 20.03 23.35 -13.26
C THR A 614 18.95 22.48 -13.92
N GLU A 615 19.30 21.56 -14.81
CA GLU A 615 18.33 20.60 -15.36
C GLU A 615 17.90 19.57 -14.31
N HIS A 616 18.81 19.10 -13.45
CA HIS A 616 18.48 18.26 -12.30
C HIS A 616 17.53 18.98 -11.33
N GLN A 617 17.81 20.24 -10.98
CA GLN A 617 16.91 21.06 -10.16
C GLN A 617 15.52 21.21 -10.80
N ARG A 618 15.44 21.49 -12.11
CA ARG A 618 14.16 21.53 -12.85
C ARG A 618 13.45 20.18 -12.89
N ARG A 619 14.17 19.05 -12.95
CA ARG A 619 13.57 17.70 -12.85
C ARG A 619 13.01 17.45 -11.44
N GLN A 620 13.74 17.85 -10.40
CA GLN A 620 13.31 17.74 -9.00
C GLN A 620 12.06 18.60 -8.71
N GLN A 621 12.04 19.84 -9.18
CA GLN A 621 10.87 20.74 -9.08
C GLN A 621 9.63 20.14 -9.77
N ARG A 622 9.75 19.70 -11.02
CA ARG A 622 8.64 19.03 -11.75
C ARG A 622 8.15 17.76 -11.05
N LEU A 623 9.05 16.99 -10.42
CA LEU A 623 8.65 15.82 -9.63
C LEU A 623 7.89 16.21 -8.34
N GLN A 624 8.31 17.30 -7.67
CA GLN A 624 7.60 17.86 -6.51
C GLN A 624 6.22 18.42 -6.89
N GLU A 625 6.11 19.14 -8.01
CA GLU A 625 4.85 19.64 -8.56
C GLU A 625 3.88 18.50 -8.87
N VAL A 626 4.32 17.49 -9.62
CA VAL A 626 3.51 16.30 -9.94
C VAL A 626 3.10 15.54 -8.67
N HIS A 627 3.97 15.43 -7.67
CA HIS A 627 3.62 14.83 -6.38
C HIS A 627 2.56 15.66 -5.62
N CYS A 628 2.68 17.00 -5.61
CA CYS A 628 1.70 17.88 -4.97
C CYS A 628 0.33 17.78 -5.66
N CYS A 629 0.28 17.80 -7.00
CA CYS A 629 -0.96 17.61 -7.75
C CYS A 629 -1.58 16.24 -7.46
N SER A 630 -0.80 15.16 -7.51
CA SER A 630 -1.27 13.80 -7.21
C SER A 630 -1.82 13.67 -5.78
N MET A 631 -1.18 14.32 -4.79
CA MET A 631 -1.67 14.38 -3.41
C MET A 631 -2.99 15.17 -3.31
N GLN A 632 -3.12 16.30 -4.02
CA GLN A 632 -4.37 17.07 -4.08
C GLN A 632 -5.49 16.26 -4.74
N ASP A 633 -5.23 15.57 -5.85
CA ASP A 633 -6.22 14.70 -6.52
C ASP A 633 -6.69 13.56 -5.62
N MET A 634 -5.77 12.93 -4.88
CA MET A 634 -6.09 11.87 -3.90
C MET A 634 -6.86 12.43 -2.69
N GLU A 635 -6.60 13.67 -2.26
CA GLU A 635 -7.44 14.35 -1.27
C GLU A 635 -8.83 14.68 -1.83
N HIS A 636 -8.93 15.16 -3.06
CA HIS A 636 -10.21 15.45 -3.71
C HIS A 636 -11.03 14.18 -3.97
N ALA A 637 -10.37 13.04 -4.24
CA ALA A 637 -11.01 11.72 -4.28
C ALA A 637 -11.57 11.35 -2.90
N ARG A 638 -10.73 11.33 -1.85
CA ARG A 638 -11.19 11.05 -0.47
C ARG A 638 -12.33 11.98 0.00
N LYS A 639 -12.31 13.25 -0.39
CA LYS A 639 -13.38 14.23 -0.10
C LYS A 639 -14.66 13.98 -0.89
N ARG A 640 -14.61 13.31 -2.05
CA ARG A 640 -15.77 12.78 -2.80
C ARG A 640 -16.28 11.49 -2.15
N ASP A 641 -15.39 10.52 -1.91
CA ASP A 641 -15.74 9.23 -1.30
C ASP A 641 -16.43 9.39 0.05
N LEU A 642 -15.95 10.31 0.89
CA LEU A 642 -16.57 10.64 2.18
C LEU A 642 -17.97 11.23 2.02
N LYS A 643 -18.19 12.16 1.07
CA LYS A 643 -19.52 12.71 0.79
C LYS A 643 -20.49 11.63 0.31
N GLU A 644 -20.05 10.78 -0.60
CA GLU A 644 -20.86 9.66 -1.07
C GLU A 644 -21.20 8.68 0.06
N LEU A 645 -20.27 8.40 0.97
CA LEU A 645 -20.53 7.56 2.15
C LEU A 645 -21.53 8.21 3.11
N GLU A 646 -21.39 9.52 3.41
CA GLU A 646 -22.38 10.25 4.21
C GLU A 646 -23.76 10.29 3.54
N GLU A 647 -23.82 10.51 2.22
CA GLU A 647 -25.06 10.52 1.46
C GLU A 647 -25.73 9.14 1.42
N ARG A 648 -24.98 8.06 1.19
CA ARG A 648 -25.48 6.69 1.28
C ARG A 648 -26.01 6.38 2.69
N LEU A 649 -25.32 6.81 3.74
CA LEU A 649 -25.76 6.65 5.13
C LEU A 649 -27.05 7.44 5.42
N ARG A 650 -27.16 8.69 4.94
CA ARG A 650 -28.38 9.51 5.04
C ARG A 650 -29.57 8.86 4.33
N HIS A 651 -29.36 8.33 3.12
CA HIS A 651 -30.41 7.61 2.38
C HIS A 651 -30.81 6.31 3.07
N HIS A 652 -29.85 5.53 3.58
CA HIS A 652 -30.14 4.30 4.31
C HIS A 652 -30.97 4.58 5.57
N HIS A 653 -30.57 5.55 6.38
CA HIS A 653 -31.31 5.94 7.58
C HIS A 653 -32.72 6.49 7.26
N HIS A 654 -32.87 7.22 6.14
CA HIS A 654 -34.20 7.65 5.68
C HIS A 654 -35.10 6.46 5.31
N ALA A 655 -34.56 5.46 4.63
CA ALA A 655 -35.28 4.23 4.27
C ALA A 655 -35.63 3.36 5.50
N GLU A 656 -34.75 3.28 6.50
CA GLU A 656 -35.04 2.66 7.80
C GLU A 656 -36.20 3.37 8.52
N LEU A 657 -36.13 4.71 8.62
CA LEU A 657 -37.20 5.51 9.22
C LEU A 657 -38.53 5.39 8.44
N GLN A 658 -38.48 5.28 7.12
CA GLN A 658 -39.68 5.07 6.30
C GLN A 658 -40.28 3.67 6.53
N SER A 659 -39.48 2.60 6.43
CA SER A 659 -39.96 1.23 6.65
C SER A 659 -40.49 1.02 8.07
N LEU A 660 -39.87 1.62 9.08
CA LEU A 660 -40.37 1.63 10.46
C LEU A 660 -41.72 2.37 10.58
N ARG A 661 -41.88 3.52 9.93
CA ARG A 661 -43.17 4.25 9.86
C ARG A 661 -44.25 3.43 9.16
N GLU A 662 -43.90 2.73 8.08
CA GLU A 662 -44.83 1.87 7.35
C GLU A 662 -45.23 0.64 8.17
N ALA A 663 -44.30 0.01 8.88
CA ALA A 663 -44.59 -1.08 9.82
C ALA A 663 -45.49 -0.63 10.98
N HIS A 664 -45.23 0.56 11.57
CA HIS A 664 -46.12 1.14 12.59
C HIS A 664 -47.50 1.47 12.02
N ARG A 665 -47.58 2.00 10.79
CA ARG A 665 -48.86 2.26 10.10
C ARG A 665 -49.66 0.97 9.93
N GLN A 666 -49.02 -0.10 9.44
CA GLN A 666 -49.64 -1.42 9.29
C GLN A 666 -50.10 -1.99 10.64
N SER A 667 -49.28 -1.89 11.70
CA SER A 667 -49.64 -2.36 13.05
C SER A 667 -50.84 -1.61 13.63
N ILE A 668 -50.95 -0.30 13.42
CA ILE A 668 -52.12 0.50 13.82
C ILE A 668 -53.35 0.11 12.99
N GLU A 669 -53.17 -0.19 11.70
CA GLU A 669 -54.23 -0.61 10.79
C GLU A 669 -54.78 -2.00 11.15
N THR A 670 -53.93 -2.96 11.52
CA THR A 670 -54.36 -4.27 12.03
C THR A 670 -55.03 -4.18 13.40
N LEU A 671 -54.51 -3.35 14.33
CA LEU A 671 -55.14 -3.14 15.63
C LEU A 671 -56.53 -2.50 15.50
N LYS A 672 -56.72 -1.58 14.56
CA LYS A 672 -58.04 -1.03 14.22
C LYS A 672 -58.98 -2.11 13.71
N GLN A 673 -58.55 -2.90 12.73
CA GLN A 673 -59.35 -4.01 12.18
C GLN A 673 -59.75 -5.03 13.26
N GLN A 674 -58.83 -5.36 14.18
CA GLN A 674 -59.12 -6.23 15.34
C GLN A 674 -60.17 -5.61 16.25
N SER A 675 -59.99 -4.34 16.66
CA SER A 675 -60.98 -3.65 17.52
C SER A 675 -62.35 -3.48 16.84
N GLU A 676 -62.39 -3.32 15.52
CA GLU A 676 -63.63 -3.23 14.75
C GLU A 676 -64.34 -4.59 14.64
N GLN A 677 -63.57 -5.68 14.48
CA GLN A 677 -64.08 -7.06 14.54
C GLN A 677 -64.62 -7.40 15.94
N GLU A 678 -63.88 -7.08 17.01
CA GLU A 678 -64.32 -7.28 18.40
C GLU A 678 -65.59 -6.48 18.73
N LEU A 679 -65.68 -5.23 18.27
CA LEU A 679 -66.90 -4.43 18.37
C LEU A 679 -68.04 -4.99 17.52
N GLN A 680 -67.76 -5.67 16.41
CA GLN A 680 -68.78 -6.30 15.57
C GLN A 680 -69.29 -7.60 16.18
N THR A 681 -68.43 -8.44 16.77
CA THR A 681 -68.87 -9.64 17.51
C THR A 681 -69.68 -9.25 18.73
N LEU A 682 -69.24 -8.26 19.52
CA LEU A 682 -69.99 -7.78 20.69
C LEU A 682 -71.37 -7.20 20.31
N ARG A 683 -71.50 -6.57 19.13
CA ARG A 683 -72.81 -6.14 18.60
C ARG A 683 -73.72 -7.33 18.30
N PHE A 684 -73.21 -8.38 17.66
CA PHE A 684 -74.00 -9.59 17.40
C PHE A 684 -74.40 -10.31 18.69
N GLU A 685 -73.50 -10.42 19.67
CA GLU A 685 -73.78 -11.00 20.98
C GLU A 685 -74.89 -10.23 21.70
N LEU A 686 -74.78 -8.90 21.81
CA LEU A 686 -75.81 -8.04 22.44
C LEU A 686 -77.14 -8.05 21.66
N GLU A 687 -77.10 -8.16 20.33
CA GLU A 687 -78.31 -8.34 19.53
C GLU A 687 -79.00 -9.69 19.79
N ASP A 688 -78.24 -10.78 19.92
CA ASP A 688 -78.77 -12.12 20.14
C ASP A 688 -79.23 -12.32 21.59
N GLU A 689 -78.56 -11.72 22.58
CA GLU A 689 -79.08 -11.55 23.95
C GLU A 689 -80.38 -10.73 23.94
N GLY A 690 -80.44 -9.65 23.17
CA GLY A 690 -81.67 -8.85 22.98
C GLY A 690 -82.81 -9.66 22.36
N LYS A 691 -82.54 -10.47 21.34
CA LYS A 691 -83.51 -11.40 20.72
C LYS A 691 -83.95 -12.48 21.73
N ALA A 692 -83.04 -13.01 22.55
CA ALA A 692 -83.34 -14.01 23.57
C ALA A 692 -84.21 -13.44 24.71
N MET A 693 -83.91 -12.24 25.22
CA MET A 693 -84.74 -11.55 26.22
C MET A 693 -86.12 -11.18 25.66
N LEU A 694 -86.20 -10.73 24.40
CA LEU A 694 -87.49 -10.51 23.75
C LEU A 694 -88.28 -11.82 23.54
N ALA A 695 -87.60 -12.94 23.32
CA ALA A 695 -88.24 -14.26 23.24
C ALA A 695 -88.72 -14.76 24.60
N SER A 696 -87.97 -14.57 25.70
CA SER A 696 -88.41 -14.94 27.04
C SER A 696 -89.59 -14.09 27.50
N LEU A 697 -89.54 -12.76 27.33
CA LEU A 697 -90.64 -11.85 27.64
C LEU A 697 -91.91 -12.16 26.82
N ARG A 698 -91.77 -12.54 25.54
CA ARG A 698 -92.90 -13.03 24.73
C ARG A 698 -93.46 -14.35 25.25
N SER A 699 -92.60 -15.26 25.72
CA SER A 699 -93.00 -16.54 26.32
C SER A 699 -93.76 -16.33 27.63
N GLU A 700 -93.24 -15.47 28.51
CA GLU A 700 -93.87 -15.07 29.77
C GLU A 700 -95.23 -14.40 29.55
N LEU A 701 -95.31 -13.43 28.62
CA LEU A 701 -96.56 -12.77 28.27
C LEU A 701 -97.59 -13.77 27.69
N ASN A 702 -97.15 -14.68 26.82
CA ASN A 702 -98.00 -15.75 26.29
C ASN A 702 -98.46 -16.72 27.38
N HIS A 703 -97.61 -17.03 28.37
CA HIS A 703 -97.97 -17.87 29.51
C HIS A 703 -99.00 -17.17 30.42
N ILE A 704 -98.82 -15.89 30.71
CA ILE A 704 -99.79 -15.06 31.46
C ILE A 704 -101.13 -15.00 30.71
N HIS A 705 -101.12 -14.75 29.40
CA HIS A 705 -102.32 -14.76 28.57
C HIS A 705 -103.01 -16.13 28.56
N ALA A 706 -102.25 -17.22 28.41
CA ALA A 706 -102.80 -18.58 28.43
C ALA A 706 -103.41 -18.92 29.80
N SER A 707 -102.75 -18.55 30.89
CA SER A 707 -103.24 -18.72 32.26
C SER A 707 -104.53 -17.92 32.50
N ALA A 708 -104.59 -16.66 32.05
CA ALA A 708 -105.78 -15.82 32.15
C ALA A 708 -106.96 -16.36 31.32
N ILE A 709 -106.70 -16.85 30.09
CA ILE A 709 -107.71 -17.49 29.24
C ILE A 709 -108.22 -18.78 29.90
N GLU A 710 -107.35 -19.57 30.51
CA GLU A 710 -107.75 -20.81 31.19
C GLU A 710 -108.54 -20.54 32.48
N HIS A 711 -108.18 -19.50 33.25
CA HIS A 711 -108.98 -19.03 34.38
C HIS A 711 -110.37 -18.53 33.93
N LEU A 712 -110.46 -17.80 32.81
CA LEU A 712 -111.73 -17.36 32.22
C LEU A 712 -112.58 -18.54 31.72
N ARG A 713 -111.98 -19.60 31.17
CA ARG A 713 -112.69 -20.85 30.85
C ARG A 713 -113.20 -21.54 32.10
N GLN A 714 -112.38 -21.66 33.15
CA GLN A 714 -112.78 -22.32 34.39
C GLN A 714 -113.91 -21.58 35.10
N THR A 715 -113.86 -20.26 35.18
CA THR A 715 -114.95 -19.44 35.74
C THR A 715 -116.23 -19.55 34.90
N HIS A 716 -116.16 -19.38 33.57
CA HIS A 716 -117.32 -19.59 32.69
C HIS A 716 -117.89 -21.03 32.80
N GLN A 717 -117.04 -22.04 32.99
CA GLN A 717 -117.48 -23.43 33.18
C GLN A 717 -118.13 -23.67 34.55
N GLN A 718 -117.67 -23.00 35.61
CA GLN A 718 -118.33 -22.98 36.92
C GLN A 718 -119.68 -22.26 36.86
N GLU A 719 -119.76 -21.08 36.23
CA GLU A 719 -121.00 -20.34 35.99
C GLU A 719 -122.00 -21.16 35.16
N SER A 720 -121.52 -21.80 34.08
CA SER A 720 -122.32 -22.71 33.26
C SER A 720 -122.82 -23.93 34.03
N ALA A 721 -122.06 -24.43 35.02
CA ALA A 721 -122.48 -25.52 35.89
C ALA A 721 -123.51 -25.05 36.93
N ALA A 722 -123.31 -23.88 37.54
CA ALA A 722 -124.26 -23.26 38.46
C ALA A 722 -125.60 -22.98 37.78
N ALA A 723 -125.59 -22.38 36.58
CA ALA A 723 -126.79 -22.13 35.79
C ALA A 723 -127.55 -23.42 35.39
N LYS A 724 -126.83 -24.53 35.14
CA LYS A 724 -127.45 -25.85 34.94
C LYS A 724 -128.11 -26.38 36.21
N VAL A 725 -127.47 -26.26 37.37
CA VAL A 725 -128.03 -26.68 38.66
C VAL A 725 -129.27 -25.83 39.02
N GLU A 726 -129.26 -24.53 38.73
CA GLU A 726 -130.46 -23.69 38.88
C GLU A 726 -131.57 -24.10 37.90
N LEU A 727 -131.24 -24.39 36.63
CA LEU A 727 -132.20 -24.89 35.65
C LEU A 727 -132.83 -26.22 36.13
N GLU A 728 -132.03 -27.20 36.54
CA GLU A 728 -132.49 -28.48 37.08
C GLU A 728 -133.38 -28.29 38.33
N LYS A 729 -133.02 -27.35 39.21
CA LYS A 729 -133.84 -26.97 40.37
C LYS A 729 -135.18 -26.34 39.97
N THR A 730 -135.22 -25.49 38.94
CA THR A 730 -136.49 -24.96 38.41
C THR A 730 -137.34 -26.03 37.73
N LEU A 731 -136.72 -26.99 37.04
CA LEU A 731 -137.42 -28.13 36.43
C LEU A 731 -137.99 -29.08 37.49
N GLU A 732 -137.27 -29.34 38.58
CA GLU A 732 -137.79 -30.16 39.67
C GLU A 732 -138.90 -29.44 40.45
N ASN A 733 -138.80 -28.12 40.65
CA ASN A 733 -139.90 -27.32 41.17
C ASN A 733 -141.15 -27.39 40.27
N ASN A 734 -140.99 -27.33 38.94
CA ASN A 734 -142.11 -27.53 38.00
C ASN A 734 -142.71 -28.94 38.14
N ARG A 735 -141.90 -29.99 38.22
CA ARG A 735 -142.39 -31.36 38.46
C ARG A 735 -143.10 -31.53 39.80
N ILE A 736 -142.74 -30.76 40.82
CA ILE A 736 -143.45 -30.74 42.12
C ILE A 736 -144.82 -30.08 41.92
N GLN A 737 -144.88 -28.94 41.25
CA GLN A 737 -146.15 -28.27 40.90
C GLN A 737 -147.04 -29.14 40.00
N GLU A 738 -146.49 -29.87 39.03
CA GLU A 738 -147.22 -30.86 38.23
C GLU A 738 -147.79 -31.99 39.11
N ARG A 739 -147.03 -32.50 40.09
CA ARG A 739 -147.52 -33.51 41.06
C ARG A 739 -148.63 -32.95 41.96
N GLU A 740 -148.51 -31.72 42.43
CA GLU A 740 -149.54 -31.04 43.23
C GLU A 740 -150.83 -30.82 42.41
N LEU A 741 -150.70 -30.37 41.16
CA LEU A 741 -151.83 -30.20 40.23
C LEU A 741 -152.49 -31.54 39.87
N LEU A 742 -151.71 -32.61 39.65
CA LEU A 742 -152.22 -33.96 39.43
C LEU A 742 -152.95 -34.51 40.67
N GLY A 743 -152.41 -34.29 41.87
CA GLY A 743 -153.09 -34.61 43.13
C GLY A 743 -154.41 -33.85 43.28
N ARG A 744 -154.42 -32.56 42.93
CA ARG A 744 -155.65 -31.74 42.93
C ARG A 744 -156.68 -32.21 41.90
N ILE A 745 -156.23 -32.75 40.76
CA ILE A 745 -157.10 -33.39 39.77
C ILE A 745 -157.70 -34.70 40.33
N THR A 746 -156.93 -35.53 41.04
CA THR A 746 -157.48 -36.77 41.63
C THR A 746 -158.47 -36.49 42.76
N GLU A 747 -158.23 -35.51 43.62
CA GLU A 747 -159.21 -35.03 44.62
C GLU A 747 -160.55 -34.62 43.98
N LEU A 748 -160.49 -33.88 42.86
CA LEU A 748 -161.68 -33.45 42.11
C LEU A 748 -162.38 -34.63 41.40
N GLN A 749 -161.64 -35.63 40.94
CA GLN A 749 -162.21 -36.85 40.34
C GLN A 749 -162.91 -37.73 41.39
N GLU A 750 -162.37 -37.84 42.61
CA GLU A 750 -163.08 -38.47 43.73
C GLU A 750 -164.38 -37.72 44.07
N GLU A 751 -164.33 -36.39 44.12
CA GLU A 751 -165.49 -35.56 44.45
C GLU A 751 -166.60 -35.66 43.39
N VAL A 752 -166.24 -35.71 42.10
CA VAL A 752 -167.18 -36.03 41.01
C VAL A 752 -167.74 -37.44 41.16
N SER A 753 -166.95 -38.41 41.64
CA SER A 753 -167.38 -39.79 41.85
C SER A 753 -168.34 -39.93 43.04
N ARG A 754 -168.10 -39.23 44.15
CA ARG A 754 -169.04 -39.10 45.27
C ARG A 754 -170.39 -38.55 44.80
N ARG A 755 -170.37 -37.49 43.98
CA ARG A 755 -171.58 -36.87 43.41
C ARG A 755 -172.31 -37.79 42.44
N LYS A 756 -171.61 -38.52 41.57
CA LYS A 756 -172.21 -39.57 40.72
C LYS A 756 -172.92 -40.65 41.53
N ASN A 757 -172.29 -41.14 42.60
CA ASN A 757 -172.89 -42.17 43.47
C ASN A 757 -174.15 -41.64 44.19
N HIS A 758 -174.16 -40.37 44.59
CA HIS A 758 -175.35 -39.74 45.19
C HIS A 758 -176.48 -39.54 44.16
N ILE A 759 -176.16 -39.13 42.93
CA ILE A 759 -177.14 -39.04 41.83
C ILE A 759 -177.76 -40.42 41.56
N ALA A 760 -176.95 -41.48 41.47
CA ALA A 760 -177.45 -42.84 41.27
C ALA A 760 -178.38 -43.33 42.40
N GLN A 761 -178.19 -42.88 43.65
CA GLN A 761 -179.12 -43.14 44.75
C GLN A 761 -180.45 -42.41 44.57
N LEU A 762 -180.42 -41.15 44.13
CA LEU A 762 -181.62 -40.37 43.82
C LEU A 762 -182.40 -40.96 42.62
N ASP A 763 -181.71 -41.40 41.58
CA ASP A 763 -182.31 -42.08 40.43
C ASP A 763 -183.01 -43.39 40.84
N HIS A 764 -182.46 -44.13 41.79
CA HIS A 764 -183.08 -45.36 42.32
C HIS A 764 -184.33 -45.07 43.16
N GLN A 765 -184.36 -43.95 43.89
CA GLN A 765 -185.56 -43.45 44.58
C GLN A 765 -186.63 -42.97 43.58
N ILE A 766 -186.23 -42.29 42.50
CA ILE A 766 -187.14 -41.90 41.41
C ILE A 766 -187.72 -43.13 40.72
N HIS A 767 -186.93 -44.19 40.51
CA HIS A 767 -187.41 -45.44 39.91
C HIS A 767 -188.49 -46.12 40.77
N THR A 768 -188.24 -46.29 42.07
CA THR A 768 -189.22 -46.90 42.99
C THR A 768 -190.47 -46.03 43.17
N LEU A 769 -190.37 -44.70 43.11
CA LEU A 769 -191.55 -43.82 43.06
C LEU A 769 -192.36 -44.00 41.76
N ASN A 770 -191.70 -44.14 40.61
CA ASN A 770 -192.36 -44.36 39.32
C ASN A 770 -193.05 -45.74 39.22
N GLU A 771 -192.49 -46.79 39.82
CA GLU A 771 -193.16 -48.10 39.90
C GLU A 771 -194.48 -48.01 40.70
N ASN A 772 -194.47 -47.28 41.83
CA ASN A 772 -195.68 -47.03 42.63
C ASN A 772 -196.74 -46.19 41.88
N ILE A 773 -196.34 -45.29 40.98
CA ILE A 773 -197.27 -44.56 40.10
C ILE A 773 -197.84 -45.49 39.01
N SER A 774 -197.02 -46.39 38.47
CA SER A 774 -197.40 -47.34 37.41
C SER A 774 -198.43 -48.37 37.87
N THR A 775 -198.36 -48.84 39.12
CA THR A 775 -199.36 -49.75 39.70
C THR A 775 -200.71 -49.05 39.89
N LEU A 776 -200.73 -47.88 40.54
CA LEU A 776 -201.94 -47.06 40.75
C LEU A 776 -202.64 -46.68 39.43
N THR A 777 -201.87 -46.43 38.37
CA THR A 777 -202.42 -46.09 37.04
C THR A 777 -203.24 -47.25 36.44
N LYS A 778 -202.82 -48.51 36.64
CA LYS A 778 -203.51 -49.69 36.08
C LYS A 778 -204.81 -50.02 36.81
N GLU A 779 -204.90 -49.75 38.11
CA GLU A 779 -206.15 -49.89 38.87
C GLU A 779 -207.22 -48.89 38.37
N LEU A 780 -206.79 -47.69 37.97
CA LEU A 780 -207.67 -46.65 37.44
C LEU A 780 -208.31 -47.04 36.10
N GLU A 781 -207.56 -47.67 35.19
CA GLU A 781 -208.07 -48.10 33.88
C GLU A 781 -209.17 -49.16 33.97
N LEU A 782 -209.05 -50.09 34.92
CA LEU A 782 -210.03 -51.16 35.12
C LEU A 782 -211.37 -50.57 35.57
N LYS A 783 -211.35 -49.63 36.52
CA LYS A 783 -212.53 -48.88 36.98
C LYS A 783 -213.21 -48.09 35.86
N GLY A 784 -212.43 -47.50 34.94
CA GLY A 784 -212.98 -46.73 33.83
C GLY A 784 -213.84 -47.53 32.85
N LYS A 785 -213.56 -48.83 32.68
CA LYS A 785 -214.23 -49.68 31.68
C LYS A 785 -215.59 -50.21 32.14
N GLU A 786 -215.82 -50.39 33.44
CA GLU A 786 -217.13 -50.78 33.99
C GLU A 786 -218.21 -49.70 33.73
N VAL A 787 -217.86 -48.43 33.88
CA VAL A 787 -218.77 -47.27 33.74
C VAL A 787 -219.33 -47.15 32.31
N LEU A 788 -218.55 -47.51 31.29
CA LEU A 788 -218.98 -47.43 29.89
C LEU A 788 -220.07 -48.46 29.55
N LYS A 789 -220.09 -49.63 30.22
CA LYS A 789 -221.05 -50.71 29.95
C LYS A 789 -222.47 -50.33 30.39
N ILE A 790 -222.61 -49.77 31.59
CA ILE A 790 -223.89 -49.33 32.17
C ILE A 790 -224.54 -48.24 31.30
N ARG A 791 -223.73 -47.38 30.67
CA ARG A 791 -224.21 -46.24 29.86
C ARG A 791 -224.86 -46.65 28.52
N SER A 792 -224.51 -47.79 27.94
CA SER A 792 -225.14 -48.25 26.70
C SER A 792 -226.53 -48.85 26.91
N GLU A 793 -226.71 -49.66 27.95
CA GLU A 793 -227.95 -50.39 28.22
C GLU A 793 -229.14 -49.43 28.48
N ALA A 794 -228.88 -48.29 29.14
CA ALA A 794 -229.89 -47.25 29.39
C ALA A 794 -230.46 -46.57 28.13
N ASN A 795 -229.76 -46.59 26.98
CA ASN A 795 -230.20 -45.90 25.76
C ASN A 795 -231.14 -46.73 24.87
N GLN A 796 -231.36 -48.01 25.21
CA GLN A 796 -232.22 -48.91 24.43
C GLN A 796 -233.72 -48.73 24.75
N GLN A 797 -234.07 -48.06 25.85
CA GLN A 797 -235.42 -48.04 26.41
C GLN A 797 -236.30 -46.83 26.01
N ILE A 798 -235.73 -45.77 25.43
CA ILE A 798 -236.36 -44.42 25.38
C ILE A 798 -237.05 -44.08 24.03
N ARG A 799 -237.13 -45.03 23.07
CA ARG A 799 -237.64 -44.74 21.70
C ARG A 799 -238.74 -45.65 21.16
N LEU A 800 -239.49 -46.34 22.01
CA LEU A 800 -240.65 -47.15 21.56
C LEU A 800 -242.03 -46.53 21.83
N GLU A 801 -242.15 -45.62 22.80
CA GLU A 801 -243.42 -44.96 23.17
C GLU A 801 -243.12 -43.51 23.59
N GLY A 802 -243.72 -42.44 23.05
CA GLY A 802 -244.65 -42.29 21.90
C GLY A 802 -244.70 -40.80 21.47
N THR A 803 -245.44 -40.32 20.46
CA THR A 803 -246.40 -40.96 19.54
C THR A 803 -247.32 -41.96 20.24
N GLU A 804 -248.31 -41.55 21.02
CA GLU A 804 -248.98 -40.24 21.17
C GLU A 804 -249.30 -40.02 22.69
N ASP A 805 -249.54 -38.84 23.26
CA ASP A 805 -249.70 -37.48 22.74
C ASP A 805 -249.25 -36.48 23.86
N LYS A 806 -249.10 -35.17 23.68
CA LYS A 806 -250.13 -34.11 23.84
C LYS A 806 -251.30 -34.32 24.84
N PHE A 807 -251.25 -35.34 25.72
CA PHE A 807 -252.10 -35.54 26.91
C PHE A 807 -251.36 -36.40 28.00
N ARG A 808 -251.43 -36.16 29.32
CA ARG A 808 -251.62 -34.94 30.15
C ARG A 808 -251.41 -35.26 31.66
N ASN A 809 -250.87 -34.31 32.44
CA ASN A 809 -250.84 -34.30 33.93
C ASN A 809 -249.91 -35.38 34.59
N ARG A 810 -249.74 -35.56 35.93
CA ARG A 810 -250.29 -34.92 37.16
C ARG A 810 -249.41 -35.17 38.44
N GLU A 811 -249.27 -34.14 39.31
CA GLU A 811 -249.19 -34.20 40.80
C GLU A 811 -248.01 -34.81 41.62
N SER A 812 -248.17 -34.77 42.96
CA SER A 812 -247.20 -34.99 44.06
C SER A 812 -247.92 -35.35 45.39
N ARG A 813 -247.23 -35.89 46.42
CA ARG A 813 -247.64 -36.08 47.86
C ARG A 813 -246.50 -36.78 48.65
N HIS A 814 -246.47 -36.95 49.99
CA HIS A 814 -246.88 -36.08 51.11
C HIS A 814 -246.32 -36.54 52.49
N GLU A 815 -246.14 -37.84 52.77
CA GLU A 815 -246.16 -38.35 54.15
C GLU A 815 -244.87 -38.19 54.99
N ASP A 816 -243.66 -38.23 54.42
CA ASP A 816 -242.41 -37.99 55.17
C ASP A 816 -242.24 -36.53 55.67
N LEU A 817 -243.23 -35.66 55.43
CA LEU A 817 -243.36 -34.36 56.12
C LEU A 817 -243.50 -34.51 57.64
N GLN A 818 -243.85 -35.69 58.17
CA GLN A 818 -244.00 -35.90 59.62
C GLN A 818 -242.67 -36.01 60.37
N VAL A 819 -241.61 -36.59 59.78
CA VAL A 819 -240.26 -36.65 60.39
C VAL A 819 -239.55 -35.28 60.34
N ILE A 820 -239.98 -34.39 59.45
CA ILE A 820 -239.46 -33.02 59.33
C ILE A 820 -239.85 -32.14 60.54
N ALA A 821 -240.85 -32.55 61.32
CA ALA A 821 -241.26 -31.86 62.55
C ALA A 821 -240.28 -32.13 63.72
N GLU A 822 -240.17 -33.37 64.17
CA GLU A 822 -239.77 -33.67 65.57
C GLU A 822 -238.29 -33.45 65.92
N LEU A 823 -237.39 -33.37 64.93
CA LEU A 823 -235.98 -32.98 65.14
C LEU A 823 -235.64 -31.58 64.61
N ARG A 824 -236.67 -30.79 64.24
CA ARG A 824 -236.59 -29.32 64.16
C ARG A 824 -237.28 -28.65 65.35
N ASP A 825 -238.28 -29.34 65.92
CA ASP A 825 -239.03 -28.95 67.11
C ASP A 825 -238.60 -29.71 68.38
N MET A 826 -237.33 -30.14 68.42
CA MET A 826 -236.44 -29.96 69.58
C MET A 826 -235.24 -29.06 69.17
N VAL A 827 -235.43 -27.87 68.60
CA VAL A 827 -236.01 -26.62 69.16
C VAL A 827 -235.13 -25.95 70.21
N SER A 828 -235.46 -24.70 70.55
CA SER A 828 -234.71 -23.80 71.44
C SER A 828 -233.35 -23.38 70.86
N GLU A 829 -232.43 -24.32 70.62
CA GLU A 829 -231.17 -24.09 69.90
C GLU A 829 -231.36 -23.70 68.42
N ARG A 830 -232.61 -23.67 67.96
CA ARG A 830 -233.06 -23.04 66.71
C ARG A 830 -232.95 -21.51 66.74
N GLU A 831 -232.66 -20.88 67.88
CA GLU A 831 -232.46 -19.43 68.03
C GLU A 831 -231.15 -18.93 67.40
N SER A 832 -231.17 -18.96 66.07
CA SER A 832 -230.93 -17.80 65.22
C SER A 832 -229.91 -16.78 65.78
N LEU A 833 -228.66 -16.74 65.29
CA LEU A 833 -228.26 -16.96 63.91
C LEU A 833 -226.97 -17.79 63.80
N VAL A 834 -226.87 -18.82 62.94
CA VAL A 834 -226.98 -18.77 61.46
C VAL A 834 -225.92 -17.81 60.90
N LYS A 835 -224.78 -18.31 60.38
CA LYS A 835 -224.71 -18.79 58.98
C LYS A 835 -223.44 -19.66 58.73
N LYS A 836 -223.66 -20.86 58.16
CA LYS A 836 -222.77 -21.64 57.24
C LYS A 836 -221.57 -22.44 57.85
N LEU A 837 -221.17 -23.66 57.40
CA LEU A 837 -221.85 -24.85 56.79
C LEU A 837 -220.86 -26.08 56.55
N VAL A 838 -220.85 -27.11 57.42
CA VAL A 838 -221.16 -28.57 57.19
C VAL A 838 -220.48 -29.53 56.11
N GLN A 839 -220.01 -30.74 56.56
CA GLN A 839 -219.91 -32.15 55.96
C GLN A 839 -218.93 -32.56 54.78
N LYS A 840 -218.57 -33.84 54.40
CA LYS A 840 -218.30 -35.27 54.94
C LYS A 840 -218.19 -36.33 53.74
N LYS A 841 -217.81 -37.65 53.69
CA LYS A 841 -217.21 -38.77 54.54
C LYS A 841 -216.96 -40.17 53.78
N LYS A 842 -215.77 -40.85 53.90
CA LYS A 842 -215.37 -42.34 53.74
C LYS A 842 -215.63 -43.16 52.41
N ASN A 843 -215.23 -44.44 52.12
CA ASN A 843 -214.62 -45.64 52.83
C ASN A 843 -213.98 -46.80 51.92
N GLU A 844 -213.22 -47.78 52.52
CA GLU A 844 -212.98 -49.25 52.16
C GLU A 844 -212.18 -49.66 50.85
N LYS A 845 -211.62 -50.86 50.50
CA LYS A 845 -211.26 -52.29 50.98
C LYS A 845 -210.41 -53.00 49.82
N THR A 846 -209.78 -54.21 49.71
CA THR A 846 -209.28 -55.51 50.38
C THR A 846 -208.53 -56.38 49.29
N ALA A 847 -207.82 -57.54 49.37
CA ALA A 847 -207.11 -58.52 50.29
C ALA A 847 -206.61 -59.75 49.41
N ALA A 848 -205.75 -60.77 49.68
CA ALA A 848 -204.67 -61.20 50.64
C ALA A 848 -203.99 -62.58 50.19
N SER A 849 -203.04 -63.20 50.96
CA SER A 849 -202.43 -64.60 50.84
C SER A 849 -201.32 -64.89 49.76
N ARG A 850 -200.41 -65.92 49.78
CA ARG A 850 -199.82 -66.90 50.77
C ARG A 850 -198.61 -67.76 50.17
N PHE A 851 -197.90 -68.57 51.01
CA PHE A 851 -196.99 -69.76 50.72
C PHE A 851 -195.53 -69.55 50.18
N SER A 852 -194.64 -70.57 50.03
CA SER A 852 -193.80 -71.24 51.09
C SER A 852 -192.66 -72.25 50.64
N SER A 853 -191.46 -72.15 51.27
CA SER A 853 -190.39 -73.18 51.62
C SER A 853 -189.46 -73.97 50.64
N SER A 854 -188.16 -74.08 51.04
CA SER A 854 -187.12 -75.15 50.79
C SER A 854 -186.31 -75.23 49.47
N PRO A 855 -185.08 -75.85 49.40
CA PRO A 855 -184.05 -76.18 50.44
C PRO A 855 -182.52 -76.03 50.06
N ASN A 856 -181.62 -75.90 51.07
CA ASN A 856 -180.16 -76.26 51.08
C ASN A 856 -179.17 -75.43 50.17
N VAL A 857 -177.83 -75.31 50.32
CA VAL A 857 -176.77 -76.03 51.11
C VAL A 857 -175.56 -75.12 51.53
N ARG A 858 -175.03 -75.32 52.76
CA ARG A 858 -173.62 -75.16 53.27
C ARG A 858 -172.86 -73.81 53.34
N ALA A 859 -171.77 -73.84 54.14
CA ALA A 859 -170.85 -72.77 54.52
C ALA A 859 -169.47 -73.32 55.01
N LEU A 860 -168.54 -72.40 55.36
CA LEU A 860 -167.22 -72.54 56.04
C LEU A 860 -165.98 -73.09 55.28
N GLU A 861 -164.91 -72.28 55.37
CA GLU A 861 -163.46 -72.56 55.61
C GLU A 861 -162.76 -73.86 55.14
N ALA A 862 -161.66 -73.71 54.40
CA ALA A 862 -160.31 -74.21 54.76
C ALA A 862 -159.18 -73.77 53.79
N ALA A 863 -158.01 -73.45 54.36
CA ALA A 863 -156.61 -73.56 53.84
C ALA A 863 -156.21 -73.20 52.37
N GLY A 864 -155.06 -72.53 52.21
CA GLY A 864 -154.35 -72.43 50.92
C GLY A 864 -153.10 -71.53 50.93
N MET A 865 -151.90 -72.12 50.84
CA MET A 865 -150.62 -71.41 50.57
C MET A 865 -150.31 -71.42 49.06
N GLY A 866 -149.47 -70.50 48.55
CA GLY A 866 -148.62 -70.85 47.38
C GLY A 866 -148.08 -69.77 46.43
N VAL A 867 -146.83 -69.32 46.69
CA VAL A 867 -145.65 -69.30 45.75
C VAL A 867 -145.75 -68.75 44.30
N GLY A 868 -144.77 -67.90 43.93
CA GLY A 868 -144.42 -67.43 42.56
C GLY A 868 -144.17 -65.90 42.53
N VAL A 869 -142.98 -65.27 42.42
CA VAL A 869 -141.60 -65.58 41.92
C VAL A 869 -141.54 -65.97 40.42
N PRO A 870 -140.51 -65.59 39.60
CA PRO A 870 -139.17 -65.06 39.96
C PRO A 870 -138.40 -64.07 39.00
N SER A 871 -137.18 -63.62 39.43
CA SER A 871 -135.97 -63.25 38.62
C SER A 871 -135.89 -61.91 37.81
N ARG A 872 -134.72 -61.38 37.39
CA ARG A 872 -133.28 -61.53 37.81
C ARG A 872 -132.33 -60.42 37.23
N LEU A 873 -131.39 -59.94 38.08
CA LEU A 873 -129.94 -59.65 37.92
C LEU A 873 -129.23 -58.98 36.70
N GLU A 874 -128.21 -58.20 37.09
CA GLU A 874 -126.92 -57.75 36.49
C GLU A 874 -125.94 -58.91 36.04
N PRO A 875 -124.67 -58.74 35.52
CA PRO A 875 -123.60 -57.79 35.98
C PRO A 875 -122.43 -57.32 35.01
N LEU A 876 -121.68 -56.29 35.47
CA LEU A 876 -120.19 -56.05 35.63
C LEU A 876 -119.08 -56.89 34.87
N PRO A 877 -117.74 -56.65 35.05
CA PRO A 877 -116.89 -55.42 34.86
C PRO A 877 -115.47 -55.71 34.24
N ASN A 878 -114.56 -54.70 34.14
CA ASN A 878 -113.17 -54.76 34.71
C ASN A 878 -112.26 -53.52 34.47
N SER A 879 -111.21 -53.38 35.30
CA SER A 879 -110.02 -52.50 35.18
C SER A 879 -108.77 -53.26 35.74
N PRO A 880 -107.51 -52.72 35.85
CA PRO A 880 -107.16 -51.70 36.86
C PRO A 880 -105.95 -50.75 36.55
N LEU A 881 -105.54 -50.01 37.59
CA LEU A 881 -104.49 -48.98 37.80
C LEU A 881 -103.03 -49.56 37.67
N HIS A 882 -101.86 -48.89 37.80
CA HIS A 882 -101.28 -47.71 38.54
C HIS A 882 -99.97 -47.26 37.78
N HIS A 883 -99.05 -46.30 38.12
CA HIS A 883 -98.83 -45.17 39.07
C HIS A 883 -97.58 -44.33 38.61
N LEU A 884 -97.47 -43.05 39.05
CA LEU A 884 -96.22 -42.27 39.40
C LEU A 884 -95.05 -42.10 38.37
N GLU A 885 -94.12 -41.14 38.46
CA GLU A 885 -94.15 -39.70 38.85
C GLU A 885 -92.89 -38.98 38.25
N LEU A 886 -92.44 -37.84 38.81
CA LEU A 886 -91.57 -36.84 38.16
C LEU A 886 -90.08 -36.87 38.56
N ASN A 887 -89.29 -36.19 37.70
CA ASN A 887 -88.22 -35.23 38.02
C ASN A 887 -86.75 -35.66 37.86
N SER A 888 -85.89 -34.69 37.55
CA SER A 888 -84.43 -34.82 37.40
C SER A 888 -83.70 -33.55 37.91
N ASN A 889 -82.53 -33.71 38.51
CA ASN A 889 -81.79 -32.60 39.15
C ASN A 889 -80.27 -32.63 38.84
N LYS A 890 -79.78 -31.51 38.30
CA LYS A 890 -78.52 -30.73 38.58
C LYS A 890 -77.33 -31.37 39.36
N PRO A 891 -76.09 -30.81 39.24
CA PRO A 891 -75.41 -30.20 38.08
C PRO A 891 -73.87 -30.55 38.03
N LEU A 892 -73.07 -29.73 37.31
CA LEU A 892 -71.62 -29.88 37.03
C LEU A 892 -70.64 -29.54 38.20
N PRO A 893 -69.39 -30.05 38.15
CA PRO A 893 -68.19 -29.46 38.78
C PRO A 893 -67.19 -28.81 37.78
N PRO A 894 -66.49 -27.71 38.14
CA PRO A 894 -65.34 -27.10 37.41
C PRO A 894 -64.02 -27.19 38.26
N PRO A 895 -62.91 -26.42 38.07
CA PRO A 895 -62.25 -25.83 36.87
C PRO A 895 -60.68 -25.96 36.78
N THR A 896 -60.10 -25.80 35.59
CA THR A 896 -58.74 -25.18 35.32
C THR A 896 -57.44 -25.89 35.81
N PRO A 897 -56.24 -25.25 35.94
CA PRO A 897 -55.14 -25.24 34.92
C PRO A 897 -53.75 -25.63 35.56
N PRO A 898 -52.53 -25.14 35.17
CA PRO A 898 -51.98 -24.54 33.92
C PRO A 898 -50.64 -25.20 33.44
N THR A 899 -49.99 -24.71 32.36
CA THR A 899 -48.49 -24.61 32.25
C THR A 899 -47.98 -23.76 31.07
N GLU A 900 -46.75 -23.26 31.17
CA GLU A 900 -46.08 -22.28 30.28
C GLU A 900 -45.13 -22.90 29.19
N PRO A 901 -44.67 -22.11 28.19
CA PRO A 901 -44.05 -22.64 26.96
C PRO A 901 -42.54 -22.93 27.03
N LYS A 902 -42.06 -23.78 26.12
CA LYS A 902 -40.63 -24.02 25.87
C LYS A 902 -40.03 -22.97 24.91
N LYS A 903 -38.84 -22.49 25.25
CA LYS A 903 -37.99 -21.65 24.39
C LYS A 903 -37.54 -22.42 23.13
N PHE A 904 -37.47 -21.72 22.01
CA PHE A 904 -36.59 -22.07 20.88
C PHE A 904 -35.68 -20.87 20.59
N MET A 905 -34.45 -21.12 20.16
CA MET A 905 -33.47 -20.07 19.88
C MET A 905 -33.54 -19.60 18.44
N ARG A 906 -33.34 -18.29 18.24
CA ARG A 906 -32.46 -17.79 17.18
C ARG A 906 -31.83 -16.47 17.61
#